data_AF-A0A7X8USD8-F1
#
_entry.id   AF-A0A7X8USD8-F1
#
_cell.length_a   1.000
_cell.length_b   1.000
_cell.length_c   1.000
_cell.angle_alpha   90.00
_cell.angle_beta   90.00
_cell.angle_gamma   90.00
#
_symmetry.space_group_name_H-M   'P 1'
#
loop_
_entity.id
_entity.type
_entity.pdbx_description
1 polymer ?
#
loop_
_entity_poly.entity_id
_entity_poly.type
_entity_poly.pdbx_seq_one_letter_code
_entity_poly.pdbx_strand_id
1 'polypeptide(L)'
;MRSKSVGILAVGVAAVLAASPAWGTVTLSTVPVGHPGNTADSATGKGSVSYTYEICKYEVTLTQYCEFLNAIAKTDTYGVYNSNMKISRTGSPGSYTYAPSVDGNRPANGMSWGNAARFANWMHNGQPTGAQNASTTEDGSYYVNGKTSQADLFTVTRKAGATWVIPSVDEWYKAAYYKASTGYYYLYPTSTDTMEWNFANYQWGTETTVVGYYSAYPSPYGTYDQGGNASEWTEATEGTSNGILRGGQYNFGEELLQSTSSGLTAGRDAIYVPYGFRLVNLVTDPNRINPNDDCTIINGVNYNNYNPEHAPGSDTFGLFAKSGTQVSYLEFTLGTTHVTEAKLTLWQDDAGVKPEVTWNINVRGAEYSFDEVTFNITGAGNTWPLIANFDMTGTPVTRYYNIDITDWYNANLGRTMSLFLQATAIADPDTGPIFEDREGSRTGNPVNYGPRIEITPSNTPCHSTVTPGETQTSAGTVGRATWPRTLYYSYINSGTSTNGYNVALTDDSGSPQSYAWLSLSKSGNSSVPAGGTDSVAVDVTTAGLTEGTHTGYITFTDNCSPATQHIRQIDLVLNPVSKVLIDTTPILNTDNAADTRYEPSGIGAVAYEFRMGKYEVTAAQYCEFLNAVAKTDTNNLYNTQMWTEVDAPCKIERLGTSGNYSYRVAEGYEKRPVNFVSFSDAIRFANWLHNGQPTGAQGATTTEDGAYTIGSIGTVTRNAGATWVIPSEDEWYKVAYYDPTLGSGGYWDYPTRSNTINTTMANYDNAVGRPSDVGSYGYPSFYGSLDQGGNIREWTELIPTAGSRNTRGGAYNFGGTTLASNFSVSESFGDEHRNLGFRVATLDLGDPNRINPNDDTTVRGTTNYNNTGNFGLFVKRNGDVSYLEFWLGNTPTVSAKLVLWQDNAELNVGYNVVVRGDEFDFNESTFNNSSLGDTWPQLGTLAVSGVEPVQAFYELDITDWYNDNLGKRMSIFLRNDGTWNEYQSPMFEDREGTRTGDPETYGPRIVIDILQCNTPWADADGDGDVDMDDFAMFQRCFSGSEMLSVDADEYCRCFDRNSDGKVNNTDLAAFEACSTGPGVIWVSSPECP
;
A
#
# COMPACT_ATOMS: atom_id res chain seq x y z
N MET A 1 65.39 7.95 -24.37
CA MET A 1 65.99 7.11 -25.44
C MET A 1 65.22 5.79 -25.53
N ARG A 2 65.32 5.08 -26.67
CA ARG A 2 64.65 3.78 -26.96
C ARG A 2 65.15 2.69 -25.97
N SER A 3 64.55 1.49 -25.79
CA SER A 3 63.60 0.73 -26.63
C SER A 3 62.96 -0.49 -25.92
N LYS A 4 61.90 -1.04 -26.54
CA LYS A 4 61.48 -2.46 -26.63
C LYS A 4 60.57 -3.09 -25.56
N SER A 5 59.60 -3.83 -26.09
CA SER A 5 58.50 -4.53 -25.42
C SER A 5 58.67 -6.06 -25.44
N VAL A 6 58.28 -6.73 -24.36
CA VAL A 6 57.69 -8.09 -24.22
C VAL A 6 56.90 -8.07 -22.89
N GLY A 7 55.72 -8.68 -22.70
CA GLY A 7 54.83 -9.37 -23.63
C GLY A 7 54.14 -10.59 -22.99
N ILE A 8 53.03 -10.40 -22.27
CA ILE A 8 52.21 -11.47 -21.66
C ILE A 8 50.73 -11.26 -22.00
N LEU A 9 50.06 -12.34 -22.41
CA LEU A 9 48.60 -12.40 -22.61
C LEU A 9 47.91 -12.58 -21.24
N ALA A 10 46.91 -11.77 -20.94
CA ALA A 10 45.97 -12.03 -19.85
C ALA A 10 44.57 -11.56 -20.26
N VAL A 11 43.61 -12.50 -20.30
CA VAL A 11 42.20 -12.20 -20.57
C VAL A 11 41.58 -11.64 -19.29
N GLY A 12 41.27 -10.34 -19.29
CA GLY A 12 40.56 -9.68 -18.20
C GLY A 12 39.07 -9.64 -18.48
N VAL A 13 38.31 -10.60 -17.94
CA VAL A 13 36.83 -10.54 -17.94
C VAL A 13 36.40 -9.47 -16.93
N ALA A 14 35.99 -8.30 -17.42
CA ALA A 14 35.29 -7.33 -16.60
C ALA A 14 33.85 -7.81 -16.41
N ALA A 15 33.60 -8.51 -15.31
CA ALA A 15 32.25 -8.88 -14.92
C ALA A 15 31.44 -7.61 -14.63
N VAL A 16 30.39 -7.38 -15.41
CA VAL A 16 29.38 -6.37 -15.08
C VAL A 16 28.65 -6.87 -13.83
N LEU A 17 28.99 -6.31 -12.67
CA LEU A 17 28.18 -6.40 -11.47
C LEU A 17 26.89 -5.60 -11.72
N ALA A 18 25.92 -6.25 -12.35
CA ALA A 18 24.54 -5.82 -12.25
C ALA A 18 24.17 -5.89 -10.76
N ALA A 19 23.81 -4.75 -10.18
CA ALA A 19 23.11 -4.74 -8.91
C ALA A 19 21.77 -5.42 -9.15
N SER A 20 21.64 -6.67 -8.70
CA SER A 20 20.34 -7.33 -8.62
C SER A 20 19.42 -6.49 -7.72
N PRO A 21 18.13 -6.33 -8.06
CA PRO A 21 17.19 -5.82 -7.08
C PRO A 21 17.21 -6.75 -5.86
N ALA A 22 17.10 -6.17 -4.66
CA ALA A 22 16.86 -6.96 -3.46
C ALA A 22 15.44 -7.54 -3.56
N TRP A 23 15.34 -8.85 -3.79
CA TRP A 23 14.05 -9.55 -3.82
C TRP A 23 13.44 -9.59 -2.42
N GLY A 24 12.12 -9.39 -2.35
CA GLY A 24 11.40 -9.41 -1.09
C GLY A 24 11.27 -10.83 -0.54
N THR A 25 11.30 -10.97 0.79
CA THR A 25 11.00 -12.25 1.45
C THR A 25 9.57 -12.68 1.13
N VAL A 26 9.41 -13.90 0.61
CA VAL A 26 8.10 -14.51 0.35
C VAL A 26 7.42 -14.81 1.67
N THR A 27 6.35 -14.07 1.97
CA THR A 27 5.47 -14.36 3.10
C THR A 27 4.26 -15.16 2.61
N LEU A 28 3.99 -16.29 3.25
CA LEU A 28 2.77 -17.08 3.03
C LEU A 28 1.80 -16.81 4.18
N SER A 29 0.61 -16.31 3.88
CA SER A 29 -0.46 -16.21 4.88
C SER A 29 -0.96 -17.60 5.22
N THR A 30 -0.88 -17.99 6.50
CA THR A 30 -1.37 -19.25 7.03
C THR A 30 -2.62 -19.06 7.90
N VAL A 31 -3.34 -20.15 8.15
CA VAL A 31 -4.44 -20.25 9.12
C VAL A 31 -4.23 -21.49 10.01
N PRO A 32 -4.49 -21.41 11.33
CA PRO A 32 -4.28 -22.51 12.25
C PRO A 32 -5.38 -23.58 12.13
N VAL A 33 -4.97 -24.84 12.01
CA VAL A 33 -5.87 -26.00 12.01
C VAL A 33 -5.77 -26.74 13.34
N GLY A 34 -6.78 -26.52 14.17
CA GLY A 34 -6.89 -27.04 15.54
C GLY A 34 -7.35 -28.50 15.66
N HIS A 35 -7.81 -28.86 16.86
CA HIS A 35 -8.49 -30.12 17.18
C HIS A 35 -7.65 -31.39 16.87
N PRO A 36 -6.47 -31.57 17.52
CA PRO A 36 -5.66 -32.77 17.35
C PRO A 36 -6.42 -34.02 17.84
N GLY A 37 -6.23 -35.14 17.15
CA GLY A 37 -6.89 -36.42 17.47
C GLY A 37 -8.36 -36.48 17.03
N ASN A 38 -8.80 -35.58 16.14
CA ASN A 38 -10.12 -35.64 15.55
C ASN A 38 -10.33 -36.96 14.78
N THR A 39 -11.54 -37.52 14.85
CA THR A 39 -11.88 -38.73 14.09
C THR A 39 -11.84 -38.45 12.59
N ALA A 40 -11.32 -39.40 11.81
CA ALA A 40 -11.46 -39.38 10.36
C ALA A 40 -12.94 -39.34 9.94
N ASP A 41 -13.20 -38.77 8.77
CA ASP A 41 -14.49 -38.80 8.11
C ASP A 41 -14.93 -40.26 7.88
N SER A 42 -16.10 -40.61 8.38
CA SER A 42 -16.65 -41.96 8.28
C SER A 42 -16.98 -42.37 6.84
N ALA A 43 -17.14 -41.42 5.92
CA ALA A 43 -17.40 -41.68 4.50
C ALA A 43 -16.13 -42.04 3.71
N THR A 44 -14.95 -41.55 4.10
CA THR A 44 -13.71 -41.64 3.29
C THR A 44 -12.48 -42.17 4.03
N GLY A 45 -12.51 -42.20 5.37
CA GLY A 45 -11.38 -42.56 6.21
C GLY A 45 -10.29 -41.48 6.31
N LYS A 46 -10.55 -40.24 5.88
CA LYS A 46 -9.58 -39.14 5.80
C LYS A 46 -9.85 -38.02 6.81
N GLY A 47 -8.84 -37.18 7.05
CA GLY A 47 -8.94 -35.96 7.87
C GLY A 47 -8.52 -36.12 9.33
N SER A 48 -8.10 -37.31 9.77
CA SER A 48 -7.62 -37.53 11.15
C SER A 48 -6.18 -37.03 11.29
N VAL A 49 -5.95 -35.99 12.09
CA VAL A 49 -4.62 -35.43 12.33
C VAL A 49 -4.39 -35.31 13.84
N SER A 50 -3.31 -35.93 14.34
CA SER A 50 -3.01 -36.04 15.78
C SER A 50 -2.28 -34.84 16.39
N TYR A 51 -2.01 -33.81 15.60
CA TYR A 51 -1.36 -32.55 15.97
C TYR A 51 -2.17 -31.37 15.40
N THR A 52 -1.96 -30.18 15.97
CA THR A 52 -2.32 -28.92 15.32
C THR A 52 -1.31 -28.60 14.22
N TYR A 53 -1.59 -27.70 13.30
CA TYR A 53 -0.63 -27.21 12.30
C TYR A 53 -1.18 -25.92 11.70
N GLU A 54 -0.39 -25.19 10.90
CA GLU A 54 -0.95 -24.13 10.06
C GLU A 54 -0.96 -24.56 8.60
N ILE A 55 -1.92 -24.06 7.82
CA ILE A 55 -1.98 -24.29 6.37
C ILE A 55 -2.09 -22.96 5.64
N CYS A 56 -1.49 -22.85 4.46
CA CYS A 56 -1.61 -21.65 3.64
C CYS A 56 -3.08 -21.35 3.35
N LYS A 57 -3.48 -20.11 3.64
CA LYS A 57 -4.82 -19.56 3.45
C LYS A 57 -5.26 -19.63 1.99
N TYR A 58 -4.30 -19.51 1.08
CA TYR A 58 -4.45 -19.54 -0.38
C TYR A 58 -3.47 -20.57 -1.00
N GLU A 59 -3.64 -20.90 -2.28
CA GLU A 59 -2.57 -21.53 -3.06
C GLU A 59 -1.35 -20.60 -3.18
N VAL A 60 -0.17 -21.15 -3.46
CA VAL A 60 1.03 -20.34 -3.76
C VAL A 60 0.80 -19.54 -5.04
N THR A 61 1.02 -18.23 -5.02
CA THR A 61 0.70 -17.34 -6.16
C THR A 61 1.81 -17.27 -7.20
N LEU A 62 1.49 -16.81 -8.42
CA LEU A 62 2.47 -16.58 -9.48
C LEU A 62 3.59 -15.63 -9.04
N THR A 63 3.28 -14.58 -8.28
CA THR A 63 4.30 -13.68 -7.71
C THR A 63 5.24 -14.42 -6.76
N GLN A 64 4.70 -15.17 -5.79
CA GLN A 64 5.49 -15.95 -4.83
C GLN A 64 6.40 -16.98 -5.52
N TYR A 65 5.88 -17.64 -6.57
CA TYR A 65 6.66 -18.59 -7.36
C TYR A 65 7.69 -17.90 -8.27
N CYS A 66 7.44 -16.68 -8.75
CA CYS A 66 8.43 -15.88 -9.47
C CYS A 66 9.60 -15.45 -8.58
N GLU A 67 9.37 -15.09 -7.32
CA GLU A 67 10.45 -14.79 -6.37
C GLU A 67 11.33 -16.02 -6.12
N PHE A 68 10.72 -17.19 -5.88
CA PHE A 68 11.43 -18.47 -5.83
C PHE A 68 12.30 -18.68 -7.08
N LEU A 69 11.72 -18.60 -8.28
CA LEU A 69 12.46 -18.76 -9.54
C LEU A 69 13.58 -17.71 -9.72
N ASN A 70 13.37 -16.46 -9.30
CA ASN A 70 14.38 -15.42 -9.39
C ASN A 70 15.56 -15.69 -8.46
N ALA A 71 15.31 -16.20 -7.24
CA ALA A 71 16.33 -16.55 -6.25
C ALA A 71 17.19 -17.77 -6.65
N ILE A 72 16.61 -18.78 -7.32
CA ILE A 72 17.27 -20.08 -7.54
C ILE A 72 17.45 -20.54 -9.00
N ALA A 73 16.71 -19.98 -9.97
CA ALA A 73 16.66 -20.49 -11.35
C ALA A 73 17.41 -19.64 -12.39
N LYS A 74 18.42 -18.84 -11.98
CA LYS A 74 19.32 -18.13 -12.93
C LYS A 74 19.89 -19.07 -13.99
N THR A 75 20.25 -20.28 -13.56
CA THR A 75 20.32 -21.47 -14.41
C THR A 75 19.25 -22.44 -13.91
N ASP A 76 18.28 -22.79 -14.76
CA ASP A 76 17.20 -23.70 -14.40
C ASP A 76 17.64 -25.17 -14.52
N THR A 77 18.40 -25.63 -13.53
CA THR A 77 19.09 -26.93 -13.54
C THR A 77 18.13 -28.12 -13.57
N TYR A 78 17.03 -28.06 -12.81
CA TYR A 78 16.07 -29.16 -12.64
C TYR A 78 14.72 -28.93 -13.32
N GLY A 79 14.56 -27.87 -14.12
CA GLY A 79 13.30 -27.58 -14.82
C GLY A 79 12.18 -27.18 -13.86
N VAL A 80 12.48 -26.30 -12.90
CA VAL A 80 11.49 -25.74 -11.96
C VAL A 80 10.61 -24.67 -12.61
N TYR A 81 11.03 -24.12 -13.75
CA TYR A 81 10.17 -23.33 -14.62
C TYR A 81 9.68 -24.17 -15.80
N ASN A 82 8.40 -24.02 -16.14
CA ASN A 82 7.80 -24.61 -17.32
C ASN A 82 7.17 -23.51 -18.21
N SER A 83 7.33 -23.60 -19.52
CA SER A 83 6.76 -22.62 -20.47
C SER A 83 5.23 -22.59 -20.53
N ASN A 84 4.55 -23.56 -19.90
CA ASN A 84 3.09 -23.57 -19.76
C ASN A 84 2.61 -22.82 -18.51
N MET A 85 3.51 -22.44 -17.59
CA MET A 85 3.20 -21.52 -16.49
C MET A 85 2.86 -20.15 -17.06
N LYS A 86 2.01 -19.38 -16.37
CA LYS A 86 1.75 -17.97 -16.69
C LYS A 86 2.86 -17.05 -16.18
N ILE A 87 4.10 -17.38 -16.53
CA ILE A 87 5.34 -16.71 -16.10
C ILE A 87 6.17 -16.43 -17.34
N SER A 88 6.52 -15.16 -17.55
CA SER A 88 7.44 -14.71 -18.59
C SER A 88 8.89 -14.90 -18.14
N ARG A 89 9.65 -15.76 -18.82
CA ARG A 89 11.10 -15.90 -18.63
C ARG A 89 11.87 -15.12 -19.70
N THR A 90 12.76 -14.24 -19.26
CA THR A 90 13.66 -13.43 -20.10
C THR A 90 15.13 -13.70 -19.75
N GLY A 91 16.06 -13.32 -20.64
CA GLY A 91 17.50 -13.57 -20.48
C GLY A 91 17.99 -14.91 -21.04
N SER A 92 19.14 -15.37 -20.55
CA SER A 92 19.84 -16.59 -21.00
C SER A 92 20.22 -17.48 -19.79
N PRO A 93 20.60 -18.76 -19.97
CA PRO A 93 21.10 -19.58 -18.88
C PRO A 93 22.26 -18.91 -18.15
N GLY A 94 22.18 -18.82 -16.83
CA GLY A 94 23.09 -18.05 -15.97
C GLY A 94 22.59 -16.63 -15.64
N SER A 95 21.56 -16.12 -16.34
CA SER A 95 21.03 -14.77 -16.20
C SER A 95 19.51 -14.67 -16.34
N TYR A 96 18.76 -15.77 -16.16
CA TYR A 96 17.31 -15.73 -16.31
C TYR A 96 16.61 -14.84 -15.28
N THR A 97 15.55 -14.17 -15.75
CA THR A 97 14.63 -13.35 -14.94
C THR A 97 13.19 -13.74 -15.23
N TYR A 98 12.37 -13.74 -14.17
CA TYR A 98 11.01 -14.27 -14.16
C TYR A 98 10.03 -13.23 -13.64
N ALA A 99 8.89 -13.08 -14.30
CA ALA A 99 7.78 -12.24 -13.86
C ALA A 99 6.44 -12.87 -14.26
N PRO A 100 5.33 -12.66 -13.52
CA PRO A 100 4.01 -13.10 -13.94
C PRO A 100 3.65 -12.54 -15.33
N SER A 101 2.99 -13.35 -16.16
CA SER A 101 2.50 -12.94 -17.49
C SER A 101 1.00 -12.53 -17.49
N VAL A 102 0.40 -12.54 -16.30
CA VAL A 102 -0.98 -12.18 -15.95
C VAL A 102 -0.94 -11.62 -14.52
N ASP A 103 -2.10 -11.33 -13.91
CA ASP A 103 -2.20 -10.98 -12.49
C ASP A 103 -1.42 -11.98 -11.59
N GLY A 104 -0.42 -11.45 -10.87
CA GLY A 104 0.50 -12.21 -10.05
C GLY A 104 -0.12 -12.87 -8.82
N ASN A 105 -1.33 -12.46 -8.43
CA ASN A 105 -2.09 -13.05 -7.32
C ASN A 105 -2.96 -14.23 -7.76
N ARG A 106 -2.90 -14.66 -9.02
CA ARG A 106 -3.45 -15.96 -9.47
C ARG A 106 -2.57 -17.10 -8.96
N PRO A 107 -3.11 -18.31 -8.73
CA PRO A 107 -2.33 -19.45 -8.25
C PRO A 107 -1.25 -19.82 -9.27
N ALA A 108 -0.03 -20.05 -8.78
CA ALA A 108 1.01 -20.67 -9.56
C ALA A 108 0.56 -22.08 -9.95
N ASN A 109 0.54 -22.34 -11.25
CA ASN A 109 0.01 -23.56 -11.82
C ASN A 109 0.88 -24.01 -13.02
N GLY A 110 0.75 -25.27 -13.43
CA GLY A 110 1.61 -25.82 -14.49
C GLY A 110 2.91 -26.41 -13.95
N MET A 111 2.85 -27.16 -12.84
CA MET A 111 4.03 -27.76 -12.22
C MET A 111 3.81 -29.19 -11.69
N SER A 112 4.93 -29.88 -11.48
CA SER A 112 4.98 -31.22 -10.90
C SER A 112 5.10 -31.18 -9.36
N TRP A 113 4.78 -32.29 -8.71
CA TRP A 113 5.03 -32.47 -7.26
C TRP A 113 6.51 -32.22 -6.92
N GLY A 114 7.43 -32.65 -7.78
CA GLY A 114 8.87 -32.40 -7.65
C GLY A 114 9.29 -30.93 -7.77
N ASN A 115 8.43 -30.04 -8.27
CA ASN A 115 8.64 -28.60 -8.23
C ASN A 115 8.10 -28.00 -6.92
N ALA A 116 6.88 -28.38 -6.51
CA ALA A 116 6.30 -27.98 -5.23
C ALA A 116 7.18 -28.38 -4.03
N ALA A 117 7.80 -29.56 -4.06
CA ALA A 117 8.70 -30.03 -3.00
C ALA A 117 10.00 -29.20 -2.92
N ARG A 118 10.48 -28.67 -4.05
CA ARG A 118 11.64 -27.76 -4.10
C ARG A 118 11.32 -26.37 -3.57
N PHE A 119 10.11 -25.88 -3.83
CA PHE A 119 9.61 -24.65 -3.22
C PHE A 119 9.45 -24.80 -1.70
N ALA A 120 8.89 -25.93 -1.23
CA ALA A 120 8.78 -26.25 0.20
C ALA A 120 10.16 -26.34 0.89
N ASN A 121 11.15 -26.96 0.24
CA ASN A 121 12.53 -26.95 0.72
C ASN A 121 13.12 -25.54 0.81
N TRP A 122 12.91 -24.70 -0.19
CA TRP A 122 13.38 -23.32 -0.19
C TRP A 122 12.76 -22.49 0.94
N MET A 123 11.46 -22.66 1.21
CA MET A 123 10.78 -22.07 2.36
C MET A 123 11.35 -22.58 3.70
N HIS A 124 11.58 -23.90 3.83
CA HIS A 124 12.18 -24.50 5.02
C HIS A 124 13.62 -24.03 5.29
N ASN A 125 14.40 -23.82 4.23
CA ASN A 125 15.79 -23.39 4.31
C ASN A 125 15.97 -21.87 4.55
N GLY A 126 14.89 -21.12 4.78
CA GLY A 126 14.97 -19.66 4.99
C GLY A 126 15.14 -18.84 3.70
N GLN A 127 14.60 -19.33 2.59
CA GLN A 127 14.54 -18.65 1.28
C GLN A 127 15.90 -18.22 0.69
N PRO A 128 16.94 -19.07 0.72
CA PRO A 128 18.28 -18.70 0.27
C PRO A 128 18.33 -18.45 -1.25
N THR A 129 19.09 -17.42 -1.64
CA THR A 129 19.44 -17.16 -3.04
C THR A 129 20.69 -17.95 -3.42
N GLY A 130 20.69 -18.64 -4.56
CA GLY A 130 21.84 -19.43 -5.01
C GLY A 130 21.50 -20.52 -6.02
N ALA A 131 22.50 -21.35 -6.38
CA ALA A 131 22.25 -22.48 -7.26
C ALA A 131 21.33 -23.54 -6.62
N GLN A 132 20.52 -24.21 -7.43
CA GLN A 132 19.68 -25.35 -7.04
C GLN A 132 20.55 -26.49 -6.49
N ASN A 133 20.63 -26.61 -5.17
CA ASN A 133 21.53 -27.52 -4.47
C ASN A 133 20.98 -27.88 -3.07
N ALA A 134 21.75 -28.64 -2.28
CA ALA A 134 21.33 -29.11 -0.96
C ALA A 134 21.02 -27.99 0.06
N SER A 135 21.66 -26.81 -0.04
CA SER A 135 21.38 -25.69 0.86
C SER A 135 20.31 -24.73 0.32
N THR A 136 19.64 -25.05 -0.80
CA THR A 136 18.59 -24.21 -1.38
C THR A 136 17.30 -24.98 -1.62
N THR A 137 17.29 -25.92 -2.57
CA THR A 137 16.08 -26.60 -3.05
C THR A 137 16.09 -28.11 -2.92
N GLU A 138 17.26 -28.73 -2.76
CA GLU A 138 17.42 -30.18 -2.93
C GLU A 138 17.47 -30.98 -1.62
N ASP A 139 17.74 -30.33 -0.49
CA ASP A 139 17.59 -30.91 0.85
C ASP A 139 16.90 -29.87 1.76
N GLY A 140 16.10 -30.32 2.72
CA GLY A 140 15.26 -29.47 3.55
C GLY A 140 14.14 -30.28 4.21
N SER A 141 12.88 -29.90 4.00
CA SER A 141 11.71 -30.72 4.34
C SER A 141 11.65 -32.06 3.58
N TYR A 142 12.28 -32.12 2.41
CA TYR A 142 12.36 -33.27 1.51
C TYR A 142 13.79 -33.48 1.02
N TYR A 143 14.28 -34.72 1.02
CA TYR A 143 15.54 -35.05 0.35
C TYR A 143 15.28 -35.34 -1.14
N VAL A 144 15.33 -34.29 -1.97
CA VAL A 144 15.04 -34.36 -3.41
C VAL A 144 16.32 -34.62 -4.20
N ASN A 145 17.46 -34.01 -3.86
CA ASN A 145 18.81 -34.28 -4.40
C ASN A 145 18.88 -34.61 -5.91
N GLY A 146 18.35 -33.72 -6.75
CA GLY A 146 18.38 -33.85 -8.21
C GLY A 146 17.39 -34.85 -8.82
N LYS A 147 16.52 -35.46 -8.01
CA LYS A 147 15.44 -36.34 -8.49
C LYS A 147 14.42 -35.54 -9.31
N THR A 148 14.13 -36.01 -10.51
CA THR A 148 13.16 -35.40 -11.44
C THR A 148 12.26 -36.42 -12.14
N SER A 149 12.59 -37.72 -12.10
CA SER A 149 11.76 -38.78 -12.69
C SER A 149 10.66 -39.24 -11.75
N GLN A 150 9.57 -39.80 -12.29
CA GLN A 150 8.50 -40.39 -11.49
C GLN A 150 9.02 -41.40 -10.46
N ALA A 151 9.85 -42.35 -10.90
CA ALA A 151 10.34 -43.43 -10.05
C ALA A 151 11.13 -42.89 -8.85
N ASP A 152 11.90 -41.82 -9.06
CA ASP A 152 12.70 -41.21 -8.02
C ASP A 152 11.84 -40.36 -7.06
N LEU A 153 10.97 -39.51 -7.59
CA LEU A 153 10.09 -38.62 -6.80
C LEU A 153 9.05 -39.40 -5.97
N PHE A 154 8.69 -40.61 -6.39
CA PHE A 154 7.84 -41.52 -5.61
C PHE A 154 8.52 -41.98 -4.29
N THR A 155 9.85 -42.00 -4.24
CA THR A 155 10.61 -42.36 -3.01
C THR A 155 10.83 -41.19 -2.06
N VAL A 156 10.40 -39.97 -2.42
CA VAL A 156 10.61 -38.77 -1.60
C VAL A 156 9.49 -38.66 -0.55
N THR A 157 9.91 -38.71 0.72
CA THR A 157 9.07 -38.56 1.90
C THR A 157 9.46 -37.33 2.71
N ARG A 158 8.51 -36.78 3.47
CA ARG A 158 8.74 -35.75 4.50
C ARG A 158 9.87 -36.18 5.44
N LYS A 159 10.79 -35.27 5.78
CA LYS A 159 11.83 -35.47 6.79
C LYS A 159 11.29 -35.13 8.20
N ALA A 160 11.87 -35.73 9.22
CA ALA A 160 11.68 -35.28 10.60
C ALA A 160 12.29 -33.88 10.78
N GLY A 161 11.63 -33.01 11.53
CA GLY A 161 12.04 -31.60 11.69
C GLY A 161 11.72 -30.70 10.49
N ALA A 162 10.98 -31.19 9.47
CA ALA A 162 10.45 -30.34 8.41
C ALA A 162 9.52 -29.26 8.98
N THR A 163 9.63 -28.02 8.49
CA THR A 163 8.79 -26.88 8.91
C THR A 163 7.75 -26.57 7.84
N TRP A 164 8.19 -26.29 6.61
CA TRP A 164 7.32 -26.03 5.46
C TRP A 164 7.18 -27.27 4.57
N VAL A 165 5.97 -27.81 4.45
CA VAL A 165 5.69 -29.07 3.72
C VAL A 165 4.52 -28.91 2.76
N ILE A 166 4.49 -29.74 1.72
CA ILE A 166 3.24 -30.03 1.00
C ILE A 166 2.31 -30.75 2.01
N PRO A 167 1.01 -30.42 2.09
CA PRO A 167 0.11 -31.11 3.00
C PRO A 167 0.00 -32.60 2.66
N SER A 168 -0.04 -33.43 3.69
CA SER A 168 -0.59 -34.78 3.60
C SER A 168 -2.07 -34.74 3.24
N VAL A 169 -2.62 -35.87 2.78
CA VAL A 169 -4.05 -35.93 2.43
C VAL A 169 -4.95 -35.62 3.62
N ASP A 170 -4.57 -36.02 4.84
CA ASP A 170 -5.36 -35.78 6.05
C ASP A 170 -5.29 -34.33 6.52
N GLU A 171 -4.12 -33.69 6.45
CA GLU A 171 -4.00 -32.24 6.72
C GLU A 171 -4.82 -31.41 5.72
N TRP A 172 -4.70 -31.70 4.42
CA TRP A 172 -5.47 -31.00 3.39
C TRP A 172 -6.97 -31.17 3.59
N TYR A 173 -7.41 -32.41 3.85
CA TYR A 173 -8.83 -32.78 4.00
C TYR A 173 -9.46 -32.18 5.25
N LYS A 174 -8.73 -32.15 6.36
CA LYS A 174 -9.20 -31.56 7.61
C LYS A 174 -9.40 -30.05 7.46
N ALA A 175 -8.43 -29.36 6.84
CA ALA A 175 -8.56 -27.93 6.54
C ALA A 175 -9.79 -27.64 5.66
N ALA A 176 -10.02 -28.45 4.63
CA ALA A 176 -11.09 -28.25 3.65
C ALA A 176 -12.49 -28.50 4.21
N TYR A 177 -12.70 -29.58 4.97
CA TYR A 177 -14.07 -30.08 5.25
C TYR A 177 -14.44 -30.18 6.73
N TYR A 178 -13.47 -30.22 7.67
CA TYR A 178 -13.75 -30.64 9.04
C TYR A 178 -14.41 -29.55 9.90
N LYS A 179 -15.69 -29.74 10.23
CA LYS A 179 -16.46 -28.88 11.13
C LYS A 179 -16.20 -29.27 12.59
N ALA A 180 -15.24 -28.57 13.20
CA ALA A 180 -14.84 -28.75 14.59
C ALA A 180 -16.01 -28.81 15.59
N SER A 181 -17.00 -27.92 15.46
CA SER A 181 -18.11 -27.79 16.43
C SER A 181 -19.05 -28.99 16.52
N THR A 182 -19.03 -29.90 15.54
CA THR A 182 -19.87 -31.11 15.52
C THR A 182 -19.11 -32.40 15.23
N GLY A 183 -17.81 -32.32 14.94
CA GLY A 183 -17.03 -33.46 14.46
C GLY A 183 -17.42 -33.95 13.05
N TYR A 184 -18.23 -33.17 12.32
CA TYR A 184 -18.73 -33.50 10.99
C TYR A 184 -17.74 -33.07 9.90
N TYR A 185 -17.90 -33.62 8.69
CA TYR A 185 -17.17 -33.16 7.50
C TYR A 185 -18.18 -32.74 6.45
N TYR A 186 -18.09 -31.49 5.99
CA TYR A 186 -18.92 -30.97 4.92
C TYR A 186 -18.70 -31.72 3.60
N LEU A 187 -19.70 -31.74 2.73
CA LEU A 187 -19.54 -32.30 1.39
C LEU A 187 -18.60 -31.44 0.53
N TYR A 188 -18.60 -30.12 0.67
CA TYR A 188 -17.77 -29.21 -0.11
C TYR A 188 -16.83 -28.33 0.75
N PRO A 189 -15.71 -27.82 0.19
CA PRO A 189 -14.72 -27.03 0.94
C PRO A 189 -15.18 -25.61 1.30
N THR A 190 -16.41 -25.25 0.93
CA THR A 190 -17.04 -23.94 1.07
C THR A 190 -17.92 -23.85 2.33
N SER A 191 -17.65 -24.71 3.32
CA SER A 191 -18.41 -24.85 4.58
C SER A 191 -19.90 -25.16 4.41
N THR A 192 -20.25 -25.91 3.36
CA THR A 192 -21.63 -26.27 2.99
C THR A 192 -21.70 -27.66 2.33
N ASP A 193 -22.91 -28.22 2.31
CA ASP A 193 -23.23 -29.50 1.67
C ASP A 193 -23.85 -29.35 0.26
N THR A 194 -23.89 -28.11 -0.27
CA THR A 194 -24.41 -27.77 -1.60
C THR A 194 -23.44 -26.84 -2.35
N MET A 195 -23.22 -27.07 -3.64
CA MET A 195 -22.39 -26.21 -4.48
C MET A 195 -23.23 -25.35 -5.43
N GLU A 196 -22.84 -24.09 -5.58
CA GLU A 196 -23.38 -23.16 -6.59
C GLU A 196 -22.22 -22.59 -7.43
N TRP A 197 -22.53 -22.20 -8.68
CA TRP A 197 -21.54 -21.78 -9.68
C TRP A 197 -20.66 -20.58 -9.26
N ASN A 198 -21.10 -19.81 -8.27
CA ASN A 198 -20.43 -18.63 -7.73
C ASN A 198 -19.75 -18.87 -6.37
N PHE A 199 -19.60 -20.13 -5.92
CA PHE A 199 -18.92 -20.45 -4.65
C PHE A 199 -17.44 -20.79 -4.83
N ALA A 200 -17.03 -21.20 -6.04
CA ALA A 200 -15.64 -21.48 -6.40
C ALA A 200 -15.45 -21.41 -7.92
N ASN A 201 -14.20 -21.44 -8.41
CA ASN A 201 -13.90 -21.54 -9.83
C ASN A 201 -13.87 -23.02 -10.28
N TYR A 202 -14.94 -23.50 -10.93
CA TYR A 202 -15.05 -24.88 -11.41
C TYR A 202 -15.93 -25.00 -12.68
N GLN A 203 -16.01 -26.22 -13.22
CA GLN A 203 -16.84 -26.67 -14.34
C GLN A 203 -16.58 -26.05 -15.71
N TRP A 204 -16.80 -24.74 -15.87
CA TRP A 204 -16.70 -24.02 -17.16
C TRP A 204 -15.75 -22.84 -17.13
N GLY A 205 -14.93 -22.70 -16.08
CA GLY A 205 -13.82 -21.76 -16.08
C GLY A 205 -12.93 -21.98 -17.30
N THR A 206 -12.40 -20.88 -17.85
CA THR A 206 -11.42 -20.90 -18.93
C THR A 206 -9.98 -20.81 -18.42
N GLU A 207 -9.81 -20.29 -17.21
CA GLU A 207 -8.53 -20.06 -16.53
C GLU A 207 -8.71 -19.95 -15.01
N THR A 208 -7.60 -19.88 -14.26
CA THR A 208 -7.59 -19.66 -12.81
C THR A 208 -7.95 -18.21 -12.46
N THR A 209 -8.71 -18.00 -11.39
CA THR A 209 -9.00 -16.69 -10.80
C THR A 209 -7.90 -16.28 -9.82
N VAL A 210 -7.87 -15.00 -9.45
CA VAL A 210 -7.06 -14.50 -8.33
C VAL A 210 -7.42 -15.29 -7.07
N VAL A 211 -6.43 -15.61 -6.22
CA VAL A 211 -6.70 -16.33 -4.96
C VAL A 211 -7.56 -15.46 -4.03
N GLY A 212 -8.49 -16.07 -3.32
CA GLY A 212 -9.47 -15.38 -2.49
C GLY A 212 -10.61 -14.72 -3.26
N TYR A 213 -10.74 -14.91 -4.58
CA TYR A 213 -11.83 -14.32 -5.37
C TYR A 213 -13.22 -14.68 -4.83
N TYR A 214 -13.37 -15.90 -4.30
CA TYR A 214 -14.60 -16.41 -3.69
C TYR A 214 -14.61 -16.21 -2.15
N SER A 215 -14.21 -15.03 -1.69
CA SER A 215 -13.97 -14.70 -0.27
C SER A 215 -15.17 -14.88 0.67
N ALA A 216 -16.39 -14.95 0.14
CA ALA A 216 -17.61 -15.21 0.89
C ALA A 216 -17.79 -16.68 1.33
N TYR A 217 -17.00 -17.62 0.78
CA TYR A 217 -17.20 -19.06 0.96
C TYR A 217 -15.92 -19.81 1.42
N PRO A 218 -15.33 -19.45 2.57
CA PRO A 218 -14.14 -20.13 3.11
C PRO A 218 -14.44 -21.56 3.57
N SER A 219 -13.36 -22.33 3.76
CA SER A 219 -13.39 -23.61 4.47
C SER A 219 -13.65 -23.43 5.98
N PRO A 220 -13.96 -24.52 6.71
CA PRO A 220 -14.18 -24.47 8.16
C PRO A 220 -12.97 -23.97 8.97
N TYR A 221 -11.77 -23.96 8.38
CA TYR A 221 -10.55 -23.40 8.97
C TYR A 221 -10.09 -22.10 8.31
N GLY A 222 -10.92 -21.46 7.48
CA GLY A 222 -10.63 -20.13 6.93
C GLY A 222 -9.69 -20.11 5.72
N THR A 223 -9.46 -21.25 5.06
CA THR A 223 -8.75 -21.28 3.78
C THR A 223 -9.71 -20.99 2.62
N TYR A 224 -9.17 -20.49 1.52
CA TYR A 224 -9.88 -20.21 0.29
C TYR A 224 -9.43 -21.14 -0.85
N ASP A 225 -10.29 -21.24 -1.86
CA ASP A 225 -10.06 -21.90 -3.17
C ASP A 225 -9.72 -23.40 -3.13
N GLN A 226 -9.69 -24.05 -1.96
CA GLN A 226 -9.60 -25.51 -1.82
C GLN A 226 -10.74 -26.28 -2.53
N GLY A 227 -11.78 -25.59 -3.04
CA GLY A 227 -12.88 -26.14 -3.82
C GLY A 227 -12.89 -25.70 -5.28
N GLY A 228 -11.75 -25.38 -5.89
CA GLY A 228 -11.68 -25.13 -7.33
C GLY A 228 -10.33 -24.59 -7.75
N ASN A 229 -10.35 -23.72 -8.76
CA ASN A 229 -9.19 -22.96 -9.23
C ASN A 229 -8.07 -23.87 -9.78
N ALA A 230 -7.16 -24.37 -8.94
CA ALA A 230 -6.09 -25.30 -9.31
C ALA A 230 -6.18 -26.61 -8.49
N SER A 231 -5.89 -27.75 -9.13
CA SER A 231 -5.77 -29.02 -8.42
C SER A 231 -4.46 -29.07 -7.66
N GLU A 232 -4.54 -29.31 -6.36
CA GLU A 232 -3.41 -29.14 -5.46
C GLU A 232 -2.72 -30.46 -5.14
N TRP A 233 -1.40 -30.50 -5.33
CA TRP A 233 -0.57 -31.61 -4.91
C TRP A 233 -0.65 -31.87 -3.40
N THR A 234 -0.81 -33.14 -3.02
CA THR A 234 -0.63 -33.63 -1.64
C THR A 234 0.59 -34.56 -1.55
N GLU A 235 1.06 -34.86 -0.35
CA GLU A 235 2.10 -35.90 -0.14
C GLU A 235 1.61 -37.33 -0.35
N ALA A 236 0.31 -37.57 -0.52
CA ALA A 236 -0.21 -38.91 -0.65
C ALA A 236 0.11 -39.53 -2.03
N THR A 237 0.12 -40.86 -2.07
CA THR A 237 0.35 -41.67 -3.26
C THR A 237 -0.75 -42.70 -3.46
N GLU A 238 -1.16 -42.92 -4.70
CA GLU A 238 -2.04 -44.02 -5.08
C GLU A 238 -1.25 -45.13 -5.80
N GLY A 239 -1.49 -46.37 -5.41
CA GLY A 239 -0.83 -47.54 -5.98
C GLY A 239 0.71 -47.50 -5.81
N THR A 240 1.43 -47.82 -6.88
CA THR A 240 2.90 -47.88 -6.90
C THR A 240 3.53 -46.79 -7.77
N SER A 241 2.77 -45.81 -8.26
CA SER A 241 3.27 -44.87 -9.28
C SER A 241 2.64 -43.49 -9.33
N ASN A 242 1.57 -43.17 -8.60
CA ASN A 242 0.87 -41.89 -8.77
C ASN A 242 0.88 -41.08 -7.46
N GLY A 243 1.02 -39.75 -7.56
CA GLY A 243 0.65 -38.82 -6.49
C GLY A 243 -0.83 -38.45 -6.57
N ILE A 244 -1.38 -37.94 -5.46
CA ILE A 244 -2.79 -37.53 -5.35
C ILE A 244 -2.90 -36.00 -5.31
N LEU A 245 -3.79 -35.45 -6.14
CA LEU A 245 -4.21 -34.05 -6.09
C LEU A 245 -5.65 -33.92 -5.59
N ARG A 246 -5.96 -32.81 -4.89
CA ARG A 246 -7.31 -32.52 -4.37
C ARG A 246 -7.77 -31.11 -4.74
N GLY A 247 -9.05 -30.83 -4.44
CA GLY A 247 -9.69 -29.52 -4.60
C GLY A 247 -10.38 -29.28 -5.95
N GLY A 248 -10.07 -30.08 -6.97
CA GLY A 248 -10.61 -29.89 -8.32
C GLY A 248 -9.89 -28.78 -9.07
N GLN A 249 -10.47 -28.29 -10.16
CA GLN A 249 -9.83 -27.29 -11.02
C GLN A 249 -10.90 -26.57 -11.86
N TYR A 250 -10.56 -25.37 -12.34
CA TYR A 250 -11.47 -24.44 -13.01
C TYR A 250 -12.34 -25.01 -14.14
N ASN A 251 -11.92 -26.09 -14.80
CA ASN A 251 -12.61 -26.72 -15.93
C ASN A 251 -13.10 -28.17 -15.68
N PHE A 252 -13.24 -28.60 -14.42
CA PHE A 252 -13.79 -29.91 -14.05
C PHE A 252 -15.07 -29.76 -13.21
N GLY A 253 -15.96 -30.76 -13.27
CA GLY A 253 -17.24 -30.72 -12.57
C GLY A 253 -17.12 -30.77 -11.05
N GLU A 254 -18.25 -30.52 -10.38
CA GLU A 254 -18.32 -30.43 -8.92
C GLU A 254 -17.90 -31.73 -8.19
N GLU A 255 -17.90 -32.87 -8.88
CA GLU A 255 -17.52 -34.18 -8.34
C GLU A 255 -16.07 -34.27 -7.83
N LEU A 256 -15.18 -33.40 -8.30
CA LEU A 256 -13.80 -33.31 -7.77
C LEU A 256 -13.66 -32.43 -6.53
N LEU A 257 -14.67 -31.59 -6.26
CA LEU A 257 -14.69 -30.69 -5.11
C LEU A 257 -15.21 -31.41 -3.87
N GLN A 258 -15.91 -32.53 -4.04
CA GLN A 258 -16.56 -33.24 -2.96
C GLN A 258 -15.55 -33.94 -2.03
N SER A 259 -15.84 -33.94 -0.73
CA SER A 259 -15.08 -34.66 0.30
C SER A 259 -14.94 -36.15 -0.05
N THR A 260 -16.04 -36.76 -0.49
CA THR A 260 -16.14 -38.13 -1.01
C THR A 260 -15.24 -38.45 -2.20
N SER A 261 -14.72 -37.45 -2.91
CA SER A 261 -13.85 -37.65 -4.08
C SER A 261 -12.53 -38.35 -3.69
N SER A 262 -12.04 -39.26 -4.54
CA SER A 262 -10.69 -39.81 -4.41
C SER A 262 -9.61 -38.75 -4.56
N GLY A 263 -9.91 -37.66 -5.29
CA GLY A 263 -8.92 -36.77 -5.89
C GLY A 263 -8.52 -37.23 -7.30
N LEU A 264 -7.73 -36.40 -7.99
CA LEU A 264 -7.07 -36.77 -9.24
C LEU A 264 -5.76 -37.50 -8.94
N THR A 265 -5.34 -38.43 -9.80
CA THR A 265 -4.03 -39.07 -9.68
C THR A 265 -3.19 -38.93 -10.94
N ALA A 266 -1.91 -38.59 -10.75
CA ALA A 266 -0.96 -38.29 -11.81
C ALA A 266 0.47 -38.63 -11.37
N GLY A 267 1.42 -38.69 -12.31
CA GLY A 267 2.84 -38.76 -11.96
C GLY A 267 3.26 -37.53 -11.15
N ARG A 268 4.03 -37.72 -10.08
CA ARG A 268 4.75 -36.67 -9.34
C ARG A 268 5.76 -35.89 -10.21
N ASP A 269 6.13 -36.39 -11.38
CA ASP A 269 6.86 -35.66 -12.43
C ASP A 269 5.95 -35.01 -13.50
N ALA A 270 4.64 -35.28 -13.48
CA ALA A 270 3.70 -34.78 -14.48
C ALA A 270 3.47 -33.27 -14.30
N ILE A 271 3.52 -32.54 -15.41
CA ILE A 271 3.28 -31.11 -15.48
C ILE A 271 2.03 -30.87 -16.31
N TYR A 272 1.00 -30.28 -15.70
CA TYR A 272 -0.25 -29.93 -16.38
C TYR A 272 -0.75 -28.56 -15.87
N VAL A 273 -1.28 -27.73 -16.77
CA VAL A 273 -1.56 -26.30 -16.50
C VAL A 273 -2.38 -26.07 -15.22
N PRO A 274 -3.43 -26.84 -14.89
CA PRO A 274 -4.21 -26.62 -13.67
C PRO A 274 -3.61 -27.22 -12.40
N TYR A 275 -2.41 -27.81 -12.42
CA TYR A 275 -1.77 -28.37 -11.22
C TYR A 275 -0.99 -27.29 -10.47
N GLY A 276 -1.42 -27.01 -9.24
CA GLY A 276 -0.81 -26.09 -8.29
C GLY A 276 -0.55 -26.76 -6.94
N PHE A 277 -0.35 -25.96 -5.89
CA PHE A 277 -0.13 -26.45 -4.52
C PHE A 277 -0.32 -25.33 -3.49
N ARG A 278 -0.50 -25.74 -2.23
CA ARG A 278 -0.35 -24.90 -1.04
C ARG A 278 0.58 -25.62 -0.04
N LEU A 279 1.09 -24.92 0.98
CA LEU A 279 1.94 -25.52 2.01
C LEU A 279 1.26 -25.59 3.38
N VAL A 280 1.79 -26.46 4.24
CA VAL A 280 1.56 -26.54 5.68
C VAL A 280 2.82 -26.12 6.42
N ASN A 281 2.64 -25.42 7.54
CA ASN A 281 3.65 -25.08 8.51
C ASN A 281 3.48 -26.01 9.74
N LEU A 282 4.48 -26.85 10.03
CA LEU A 282 4.44 -27.92 11.04
C LEU A 282 4.97 -27.52 12.42
N VAL A 283 5.07 -26.23 12.71
CA VAL A 283 5.61 -25.74 13.98
C VAL A 283 4.60 -25.96 15.11
N THR A 284 4.52 -27.20 15.63
CA THR A 284 3.64 -27.55 16.74
C THR A 284 4.21 -28.64 17.66
N ASP A 285 4.51 -28.25 18.90
CA ASP A 285 4.30 -29.09 20.08
C ASP A 285 3.50 -28.26 21.11
N PRO A 286 2.38 -28.76 21.67
CA PRO A 286 1.60 -28.07 22.69
C PRO A 286 2.27 -27.92 24.08
N ASN A 287 3.56 -28.25 24.24
CA ASN A 287 4.34 -28.04 25.48
C ASN A 287 5.76 -27.49 25.25
N ARG A 288 6.08 -26.89 24.10
CA ARG A 288 7.42 -26.31 23.91
C ARG A 288 7.65 -25.15 24.87
N ILE A 289 8.52 -25.35 25.85
CA ILE A 289 9.33 -24.31 26.48
C ILE A 289 10.62 -24.25 25.66
N ASN A 290 11.14 -23.05 25.36
CA ASN A 290 12.46 -22.91 24.73
C ASN A 290 13.39 -22.05 25.60
N PRO A 291 13.96 -22.62 26.69
CA PRO A 291 15.08 -22.01 27.39
C PRO A 291 16.38 -22.47 26.72
N ASN A 292 17.01 -21.56 25.96
CA ASN A 292 18.46 -21.52 25.72
C ASN A 292 19.26 -22.84 25.68
N ASP A 293 19.38 -23.48 24.51
CA ASP A 293 20.54 -24.32 24.21
C ASP A 293 21.77 -23.42 24.01
N ASP A 294 22.39 -23.03 25.14
CA ASP A 294 23.77 -22.54 25.34
C ASP A 294 24.42 -21.59 24.32
N CYS A 295 24.51 -20.30 24.68
CA CYS A 295 25.50 -19.39 24.08
C CYS A 295 26.08 -18.39 25.11
N THR A 296 27.39 -18.12 25.00
CA THR A 296 28.11 -17.15 25.87
C THR A 296 29.12 -16.35 25.05
N ILE A 297 29.14 -15.02 25.24
CA ILE A 297 30.13 -14.11 24.64
C ILE A 297 31.04 -13.58 25.75
N ILE A 298 32.34 -13.79 25.63
CA ILE A 298 33.36 -13.19 26.51
C ILE A 298 34.15 -12.16 25.70
N ASN A 299 34.23 -10.92 26.20
CA ASN A 299 35.02 -9.83 25.60
C ASN A 299 34.75 -9.57 24.10
N GLY A 300 33.50 -9.72 23.66
CA GLY A 300 33.10 -9.44 22.27
C GLY A 300 33.50 -10.51 21.24
N VAL A 301 33.90 -11.71 21.68
CA VAL A 301 34.14 -12.87 20.80
C VAL A 301 33.13 -13.96 21.09
N ASN A 302 32.45 -14.44 20.06
CA ASN A 302 31.51 -15.56 20.10
C ASN A 302 32.30 -16.89 20.02
N TYR A 303 32.08 -17.80 20.98
CA TYR A 303 32.83 -19.05 21.13
C TYR A 303 32.09 -20.30 20.60
N ASN A 304 31.40 -20.18 19.47
CA ASN A 304 30.84 -21.33 18.76
C ASN A 304 31.92 -22.14 18.01
N ASN A 305 32.64 -23.02 18.72
CA ASN A 305 33.40 -24.15 18.14
C ASN A 305 33.95 -25.10 19.24
N TYR A 306 33.37 -26.29 19.41
CA TYR A 306 34.11 -27.56 19.18
C TYR A 306 33.20 -28.82 19.17
N ASN A 307 33.48 -29.70 18.22
CA ASN A 307 33.06 -31.10 18.16
C ASN A 307 34.30 -31.87 17.63
N PRO A 308 34.61 -33.15 17.98
CA PRO A 308 34.02 -34.09 18.94
C PRO A 308 35.02 -34.55 20.03
N GLU A 309 34.63 -35.57 20.81
CA GLU A 309 35.48 -36.43 21.69
C GLU A 309 36.03 -35.84 23.02
N HIS A 310 35.39 -36.30 24.13
CA HIS A 310 35.91 -36.41 25.51
C HIS A 310 36.09 -35.15 26.39
N ALA A 311 35.35 -35.15 27.51
CA ALA A 311 35.56 -34.36 28.73
C ALA A 311 36.88 -34.75 29.46
N PRO A 312 37.36 -34.03 30.53
CA PRO A 312 36.62 -33.06 31.37
C PRO A 312 37.37 -31.80 31.85
N GLY A 313 36.61 -30.83 32.37
CA GLY A 313 37.06 -30.05 33.54
C GLY A 313 37.27 -28.54 33.42
N SER A 314 36.23 -27.78 33.06
CA SER A 314 36.00 -26.43 33.61
C SER A 314 34.53 -26.06 33.42
N ASP A 315 33.76 -25.99 34.51
CA ASP A 315 32.34 -25.65 34.47
C ASP A 315 32.13 -24.17 34.09
N THR A 316 31.37 -23.88 33.02
CA THR A 316 30.66 -22.60 32.81
C THR A 316 29.52 -22.84 31.80
N PHE A 317 28.30 -22.42 32.14
CA PHE A 317 27.06 -22.65 31.40
C PHE A 317 26.25 -21.33 31.30
N GLY A 318 25.42 -21.18 30.27
CA GLY A 318 24.21 -20.33 30.30
C GLY A 318 24.30 -18.80 30.07
N LEU A 319 23.65 -18.36 28.99
CA LEU A 319 22.89 -17.10 28.78
C LEU A 319 23.55 -15.69 28.85
N PHE A 320 22.98 -14.77 28.05
CA PHE A 320 23.52 -13.45 27.73
C PHE A 320 23.29 -12.37 28.81
N ALA A 321 24.35 -11.63 29.13
CA ALA A 321 24.27 -10.32 29.75
C ALA A 321 24.52 -9.21 28.70
N LYS A 322 23.51 -8.36 28.44
CA LYS A 322 23.74 -7.05 27.80
C LYS A 322 24.18 -6.09 28.89
N SER A 323 25.27 -5.35 28.70
CA SER A 323 25.81 -4.45 29.73
C SER A 323 24.76 -3.44 30.20
N GLY A 324 24.28 -3.61 31.44
CA GLY A 324 23.29 -2.73 32.07
C GLY A 324 21.82 -3.19 32.05
N THR A 325 21.47 -4.34 31.47
CA THR A 325 20.10 -4.91 31.59
C THR A 325 20.10 -6.43 31.47
N GLN A 326 19.56 -7.11 32.48
CA GLN A 326 19.25 -8.55 32.43
C GLN A 326 17.85 -8.78 31.87
N VAL A 327 17.77 -9.73 30.95
CA VAL A 327 16.55 -10.14 30.24
C VAL A 327 16.53 -11.65 30.08
N SER A 328 15.34 -12.23 29.94
CA SER A 328 15.14 -13.66 29.66
C SER A 328 13.91 -13.85 28.79
N TYR A 329 13.83 -14.97 28.09
CA TYR A 329 12.76 -15.24 27.11
C TYR A 329 12.20 -16.65 27.31
N LEU A 330 10.90 -16.82 27.18
CA LEU A 330 10.22 -18.11 27.25
C LEU A 330 9.13 -18.18 26.17
N GLU A 331 9.17 -19.18 25.31
CA GLU A 331 8.08 -19.50 24.37
C GLU A 331 7.15 -20.55 24.99
N PHE A 332 5.84 -20.49 24.74
CA PHE A 332 4.83 -21.44 25.19
C PHE A 332 3.71 -21.59 24.16
N THR A 333 3.40 -22.83 23.75
CA THR A 333 2.14 -23.13 23.07
C THR A 333 1.04 -23.28 24.11
N LEU A 334 -0.03 -22.47 24.05
CA LEU A 334 -1.09 -22.51 25.06
C LEU A 334 -2.16 -23.53 24.71
N GLY A 335 -2.79 -24.12 25.75
CA GLY A 335 -3.85 -25.11 25.59
C GLY A 335 -5.11 -24.51 24.93
N THR A 336 -6.03 -25.35 24.47
CA THR A 336 -7.23 -24.93 23.73
C THR A 336 -8.51 -24.83 24.58
N THR A 337 -8.40 -24.93 25.90
CA THR A 337 -9.54 -25.00 26.82
C THR A 337 -9.39 -23.93 27.89
N HIS A 338 -10.45 -23.17 28.16
CA HIS A 338 -10.45 -22.17 29.23
C HIS A 338 -10.20 -22.81 30.60
N VAL A 339 -9.31 -22.17 31.36
CA VAL A 339 -8.86 -22.59 32.69
C VAL A 339 -9.29 -21.54 33.71
N THR A 340 -9.60 -21.98 34.93
CA THR A 340 -9.98 -21.08 36.04
C THR A 340 -8.77 -20.47 36.74
N GLU A 341 -7.59 -20.99 36.46
CA GLU A 341 -6.31 -20.49 36.96
C GLU A 341 -5.19 -20.94 35.99
N ALA A 342 -4.29 -20.03 35.62
CA ALA A 342 -3.02 -20.33 34.96
C ALA A 342 -1.89 -19.55 35.64
N LYS A 343 -0.85 -20.26 36.10
CA LYS A 343 0.29 -19.69 36.83
C LYS A 343 1.60 -19.97 36.12
N LEU A 344 2.33 -18.92 35.76
CA LEU A 344 3.73 -19.04 35.33
C LEU A 344 4.59 -19.28 36.58
N THR A 345 5.22 -20.45 36.65
CA THR A 345 6.10 -20.87 37.74
C THR A 345 7.55 -20.81 37.29
N LEU A 346 8.34 -19.93 37.92
CA LEU A 346 9.77 -19.70 37.65
C LEU A 346 10.62 -20.17 38.84
N TRP A 347 11.88 -20.50 38.60
CA TRP A 347 12.78 -21.08 39.60
C TRP A 347 14.18 -20.44 39.61
N GLN A 348 14.78 -20.34 40.80
CA GLN A 348 16.07 -19.71 41.02
C GLN A 348 16.94 -20.56 41.99
N ASP A 349 18.17 -20.86 41.58
CA ASP A 349 19.22 -21.51 42.38
C ASP A 349 20.43 -20.57 42.48
N ASP A 350 21.27 -20.74 43.49
CA ASP A 350 22.45 -19.90 43.66
C ASP A 350 23.62 -20.70 44.25
N ALA A 351 24.61 -20.99 43.40
CA ALA A 351 25.86 -21.62 43.80
C ALA A 351 26.94 -20.60 44.24
N GLY A 352 26.61 -19.31 44.29
CA GLY A 352 27.50 -18.21 44.66
C GLY A 352 26.82 -17.18 45.55
N VAL A 353 27.59 -16.51 46.41
CA VAL A 353 27.07 -15.53 47.37
C VAL A 353 26.74 -14.20 46.66
N LYS A 354 25.49 -14.03 46.22
CA LYS A 354 24.99 -12.74 45.72
C LYS A 354 24.58 -11.81 46.88
N PRO A 355 24.80 -10.48 46.79
CA PRO A 355 24.33 -9.52 47.78
C PRO A 355 22.79 -9.39 47.77
N GLU A 356 22.21 -8.83 48.84
CA GLU A 356 20.77 -8.50 48.87
C GLU A 356 20.43 -7.47 47.78
N VAL A 357 19.82 -7.92 46.70
CA VAL A 357 19.25 -7.08 45.64
C VAL A 357 17.77 -7.40 45.53
N THR A 358 16.92 -6.38 45.56
CA THR A 358 15.52 -6.50 45.15
C THR A 358 15.42 -6.26 43.66
N TRP A 359 14.89 -7.22 42.91
CA TRP A 359 14.70 -7.11 41.47
C TRP A 359 13.22 -6.90 41.20
N ASN A 360 12.87 -5.83 40.52
CA ASN A 360 11.52 -5.67 39.99
C ASN A 360 11.51 -6.16 38.53
N ILE A 361 10.76 -7.24 38.27
CA ILE A 361 10.72 -7.95 36.99
C ILE A 361 9.45 -7.60 36.23
N ASN A 362 9.60 -7.12 35.01
CA ASN A 362 8.52 -7.00 34.04
C ASN A 362 8.38 -8.30 33.25
N VAL A 363 7.19 -8.89 33.21
CA VAL A 363 6.83 -9.98 32.29
C VAL A 363 5.93 -9.39 31.21
N ARG A 364 6.40 -9.40 29.97
CA ARG A 364 5.67 -8.96 28.77
C ARG A 364 5.42 -10.14 27.86
N GLY A 365 4.46 -10.05 26.94
CA GLY A 365 4.30 -11.13 25.96
C GLY A 365 3.39 -10.85 24.77
N ALA A 366 3.70 -11.53 23.67
CA ALA A 366 3.08 -11.35 22.36
C ALA A 366 3.13 -12.65 21.54
N GLU A 367 2.34 -12.72 20.46
CA GLU A 367 2.46 -13.74 19.41
C GLU A 367 3.69 -13.38 18.56
N TYR A 368 4.82 -14.07 18.79
CA TYR A 368 6.10 -13.77 18.15
C TYR A 368 7.00 -15.00 18.13
N SER A 369 7.50 -15.35 16.94
CA SER A 369 8.52 -16.40 16.76
C SER A 369 9.91 -15.86 17.09
N PHE A 370 10.62 -16.48 18.02
CA PHE A 370 11.98 -16.09 18.38
C PHE A 370 12.97 -16.23 17.21
N ASP A 371 13.74 -15.16 16.92
CA ASP A 371 14.97 -15.22 16.13
C ASP A 371 16.16 -14.76 16.98
N GLU A 372 17.11 -15.68 17.16
CA GLU A 372 18.32 -15.50 17.96
C GLU A 372 19.28 -14.45 17.36
N VAL A 373 19.23 -14.24 16.04
CA VAL A 373 20.15 -13.36 15.33
C VAL A 373 19.74 -11.89 15.48
N THR A 374 18.46 -11.55 15.29
CA THR A 374 17.96 -10.17 15.45
C THR A 374 17.89 -9.70 16.91
N PHE A 375 17.76 -10.61 17.89
CA PHE A 375 17.78 -10.24 19.31
C PHE A 375 19.07 -9.53 19.75
N ASN A 376 20.22 -9.85 19.14
CA ASN A 376 21.51 -9.24 19.45
C ASN A 376 21.62 -7.74 19.09
N ILE A 377 20.71 -7.21 18.24
CA ILE A 377 20.83 -5.87 17.65
C ILE A 377 19.68 -4.92 17.97
N THR A 378 18.48 -5.42 18.28
CA THR A 378 17.29 -4.61 18.55
C THR A 378 16.60 -5.02 19.86
N GLY A 379 16.03 -4.04 20.58
CA GLY A 379 15.39 -4.25 21.90
C GLY A 379 14.03 -4.94 21.83
N ALA A 380 13.97 -6.12 21.21
CA ALA A 380 12.79 -6.97 21.13
C ALA A 380 12.21 -7.26 22.53
N GLY A 381 10.88 -7.31 22.62
CA GLY A 381 10.17 -7.48 23.89
C GLY A 381 9.82 -6.19 24.64
N ASN A 382 10.57 -5.09 24.48
CA ASN A 382 10.30 -3.84 25.22
C ASN A 382 8.94 -3.19 24.88
N THR A 383 8.48 -3.34 23.65
CA THR A 383 7.18 -2.84 23.16
C THR A 383 6.03 -3.81 23.39
N TRP A 384 6.29 -5.02 23.90
CA TRP A 384 5.25 -6.03 24.08
C TRP A 384 4.33 -5.68 25.25
N PRO A 385 3.04 -6.05 25.19
CA PRO A 385 2.09 -5.86 26.29
C PRO A 385 2.66 -6.37 27.62
N LEU A 386 2.59 -5.54 28.66
CA LEU A 386 2.95 -5.95 30.02
C LEU A 386 1.84 -6.84 30.58
N ILE A 387 2.20 -8.06 30.97
CA ILE A 387 1.27 -9.08 31.51
C ILE A 387 1.30 -9.06 33.03
N ALA A 388 2.51 -8.98 33.61
CA ALA A 388 2.71 -8.95 35.04
C ALA A 388 3.96 -8.16 35.42
N ASN A 389 3.98 -7.67 36.66
CA ASN A 389 5.16 -7.10 37.29
C ASN A 389 5.26 -7.69 38.71
N PHE A 390 6.46 -8.06 39.17
CA PHE A 390 6.66 -8.60 40.51
C PHE A 390 8.06 -8.31 41.07
N ASP A 391 8.16 -8.25 42.40
CA ASP A 391 9.41 -8.08 43.13
C ASP A 391 9.99 -9.44 43.56
N MET A 392 11.24 -9.70 43.19
CA MET A 392 12.08 -10.76 43.78
C MET A 392 12.85 -10.16 44.95
N THR A 393 12.63 -10.68 46.17
CA THR A 393 13.22 -10.15 47.41
C THR A 393 13.86 -11.23 48.27
N GLY A 394 15.12 -10.99 48.67
CA GLY A 394 15.78 -11.68 49.79
C GLY A 394 17.07 -12.42 49.45
N THR A 395 17.74 -12.93 50.49
CA THR A 395 18.94 -13.78 50.38
C THR A 395 18.65 -15.10 49.64
N PRO A 396 19.64 -15.67 48.93
CA PRO A 396 19.39 -16.81 48.06
C PRO A 396 19.12 -18.08 48.87
N VAL A 397 17.88 -18.54 48.82
CA VAL A 397 17.47 -19.89 49.20
C VAL A 397 16.41 -20.32 48.19
N THR A 398 16.49 -21.56 47.72
CA THR A 398 15.66 -22.15 46.65
C THR A 398 14.19 -21.72 46.74
N ARG A 399 13.73 -20.91 45.77
CA ARG A 399 12.35 -20.40 45.69
C ARG A 399 11.73 -20.64 44.32
N TYR A 400 10.41 -20.85 44.34
CA TYR A 400 9.55 -20.77 43.17
C TYR A 400 8.81 -19.44 43.20
N TYR A 401 8.69 -18.78 42.06
CA TYR A 401 7.87 -17.60 41.88
C TYR A 401 6.68 -17.99 40.99
N ASN A 402 5.47 -17.93 41.55
CA ASN A 402 4.23 -18.26 40.84
C ASN A 402 3.51 -16.95 40.52
N ILE A 403 3.39 -16.65 39.23
CA ILE A 403 2.84 -15.41 38.69
C ILE A 403 1.52 -15.76 38.02
N ASP A 404 0.43 -15.10 38.43
CA ASP A 404 -0.87 -15.29 37.78
C ASP A 404 -0.84 -14.70 36.37
N ILE A 405 -1.18 -15.53 35.38
CA ILE A 405 -1.30 -15.16 33.96
C ILE A 405 -2.63 -15.65 33.38
N THR A 406 -3.64 -15.90 34.23
CA THR A 406 -4.91 -16.56 33.85
C THR A 406 -5.61 -15.87 32.69
N ASP A 407 -5.77 -14.55 32.74
CA ASP A 407 -6.45 -13.80 31.69
C ASP A 407 -5.66 -13.79 30.38
N TRP A 408 -4.34 -13.61 30.44
CA TRP A 408 -3.47 -13.68 29.27
C TRP A 408 -3.44 -15.06 28.63
N TYR A 409 -3.41 -16.12 29.46
CA TYR A 409 -3.46 -17.50 29.00
C TYR A 409 -4.79 -17.80 28.29
N ASN A 410 -5.89 -17.40 28.93
CA ASN A 410 -7.24 -17.57 28.40
C ASN A 410 -7.50 -16.71 27.15
N ALA A 411 -6.86 -15.55 27.01
CA ALA A 411 -6.96 -14.71 25.81
C ALA A 411 -6.22 -15.29 24.60
N ASN A 412 -5.23 -16.17 24.81
CA ASN A 412 -4.33 -16.68 23.78
C ASN A 412 -4.36 -18.21 23.65
N LEU A 413 -5.47 -18.85 24.02
CA LEU A 413 -5.65 -20.30 23.91
C LEU A 413 -5.41 -20.80 22.48
N GLY A 414 -4.60 -21.85 22.34
CA GLY A 414 -4.25 -22.45 21.05
C GLY A 414 -3.23 -21.65 20.21
N ARG A 415 -2.72 -20.52 20.69
CA ARG A 415 -1.62 -19.76 20.06
C ARG A 415 -0.27 -20.16 20.65
N THR A 416 0.79 -19.96 19.86
CA THR A 416 2.17 -19.98 20.36
C THR A 416 2.54 -18.57 20.80
N MET A 417 2.77 -18.43 22.10
CA MET A 417 2.95 -17.15 22.76
C MET A 417 4.31 -17.05 23.40
N SER A 418 4.89 -15.86 23.33
CA SER A 418 6.24 -15.60 23.80
C SER A 418 6.22 -14.61 24.95
N LEU A 419 6.97 -14.91 26.01
CA LEU A 419 7.16 -14.09 27.20
C LEU A 419 8.58 -13.52 27.22
N PHE A 420 8.66 -12.21 27.43
CA PHE A 420 9.90 -11.46 27.64
C PHE A 420 9.96 -10.97 29.08
N LEU A 421 10.99 -11.39 29.80
CA LEU A 421 11.25 -11.02 31.19
C LEU A 421 12.38 -10.00 31.24
N GLN A 422 12.21 -8.92 32.00
CA GLN A 422 13.19 -7.85 32.12
C GLN A 422 13.35 -7.37 33.56
N ALA A 423 14.59 -7.34 34.04
CA ALA A 423 14.93 -6.70 35.30
C ALA A 423 15.04 -5.17 35.13
N THR A 424 14.42 -4.40 36.01
CA THR A 424 14.42 -2.93 35.95
C THR A 424 15.56 -2.25 36.71
N ALA A 425 16.36 -3.01 37.47
CA ALA A 425 17.52 -2.51 38.21
C ALA A 425 18.83 -3.05 37.63
N ILE A 426 19.89 -2.23 37.67
CA ILE A 426 21.23 -2.62 37.21
C ILE A 426 21.85 -3.55 38.27
N ALA A 427 21.86 -4.85 37.99
CA ALA A 427 22.73 -5.78 38.71
C ALA A 427 24.17 -5.70 38.18
N ASP A 428 25.09 -6.14 39.03
CA ASP A 428 26.49 -6.38 38.69
C ASP A 428 26.56 -7.33 37.46
N PRO A 429 27.34 -7.00 36.40
CA PRO A 429 27.42 -7.83 35.18
C PRO A 429 27.87 -9.28 35.42
N ASP A 430 28.46 -9.60 36.58
CA ASP A 430 28.88 -10.95 36.94
C ASP A 430 27.75 -11.82 37.57
N THR A 431 26.48 -11.37 37.58
CA THR A 431 25.40 -12.03 38.35
C THR A 431 24.59 -13.13 37.64
N GLY A 432 24.83 -13.42 36.36
CA GLY A 432 24.17 -14.51 35.62
C GLY A 432 22.71 -14.23 35.21
N PRO A 433 21.94 -15.25 34.76
CA PRO A 433 20.55 -15.09 34.34
C PRO A 433 19.58 -14.88 35.51
N ILE A 434 18.36 -14.40 35.22
CA ILE A 434 17.33 -14.10 36.23
C ILE A 434 16.77 -15.39 36.86
N PHE A 435 16.64 -16.45 36.05
CA PHE A 435 16.10 -17.77 36.39
C PHE A 435 16.90 -18.88 35.69
N GLU A 436 16.73 -20.11 36.14
CA GLU A 436 17.48 -21.29 35.66
C GLU A 436 16.52 -22.37 35.13
N ASP A 437 16.86 -23.01 34.00
CA ASP A 437 16.07 -24.09 33.37
C ASP A 437 16.31 -25.48 34.00
N ARG A 438 17.54 -25.69 34.48
CA ARG A 438 18.06 -26.89 35.16
C ARG A 438 18.14 -28.16 34.32
N GLU A 439 18.42 -28.04 33.02
CA GLU A 439 18.72 -29.14 32.08
C GLU A 439 20.08 -29.85 32.41
N GLY A 440 20.26 -30.39 33.63
CA GLY A 440 21.54 -31.05 33.96
C GLY A 440 21.83 -31.50 35.40
N SER A 441 20.85 -31.56 36.30
CA SER A 441 21.11 -31.91 37.72
C SER A 441 21.81 -33.28 37.88
N ARG A 442 23.05 -33.28 38.40
CA ARG A 442 23.92 -34.45 38.65
C ARG A 442 23.37 -35.45 39.70
N THR A 443 22.12 -35.35 40.12
CA THR A 443 21.51 -36.18 41.18
C THR A 443 20.52 -37.23 40.69
N GLY A 444 20.19 -37.25 39.40
CA GLY A 444 19.45 -38.36 38.78
C GLY A 444 17.96 -38.50 39.20
N ASN A 445 17.33 -37.41 39.63
CA ASN A 445 15.89 -37.38 39.97
C ASN A 445 15.09 -36.66 38.85
N PRO A 446 14.27 -37.37 38.04
CA PRO A 446 13.67 -36.84 36.81
C PRO A 446 12.32 -36.13 37.04
N VAL A 447 12.25 -35.21 37.99
CA VAL A 447 11.04 -34.40 38.24
C VAL A 447 11.23 -33.02 37.60
N ASN A 448 10.25 -32.57 36.80
CA ASN A 448 10.27 -31.28 36.10
C ASN A 448 10.48 -30.10 37.06
N TYR A 449 11.52 -29.28 36.83
CA TYR A 449 11.82 -28.10 37.65
C TYR A 449 12.10 -26.80 36.88
N GLY A 450 12.07 -26.81 35.53
CA GLY A 450 12.20 -25.59 34.72
C GLY A 450 10.95 -24.67 34.73
N PRO A 451 11.05 -23.50 34.08
CA PRO A 451 9.94 -22.56 33.86
C PRO A 451 8.72 -23.23 33.20
N ARG A 452 7.51 -23.05 33.75
CA ARG A 452 6.30 -23.71 33.22
C ARG A 452 5.02 -22.92 33.50
N ILE A 453 3.93 -23.27 32.82
CA ILE A 453 2.59 -22.78 33.15
C ILE A 453 1.79 -23.93 33.81
N GLU A 454 1.33 -23.72 35.04
CA GLU A 454 0.45 -24.64 35.78
C GLU A 454 -1.01 -24.21 35.61
N ILE A 455 -1.90 -25.12 35.20
CA ILE A 455 -3.30 -24.82 34.88
C ILE A 455 -4.33 -25.59 35.73
N THR A 456 -5.47 -24.95 36.02
CA THR A 456 -6.64 -25.57 36.66
C THR A 456 -7.84 -25.60 35.69
N PRO A 457 -8.34 -26.79 35.28
CA PRO A 457 -9.48 -26.88 34.35
C PRO A 457 -10.79 -26.33 34.94
N SER A 458 -11.62 -25.71 34.08
CA SER A 458 -12.90 -25.13 34.52
C SER A 458 -13.91 -26.19 34.97
N ASN A 459 -14.35 -26.05 36.21
CA ASN A 459 -15.50 -26.73 36.81
C ASN A 459 -16.51 -25.71 37.41
N THR A 460 -16.44 -24.45 36.97
CA THR A 460 -17.19 -23.32 37.53
C THR A 460 -18.57 -23.16 36.87
N PRO A 461 -19.66 -22.99 37.64
CA PRO A 461 -21.02 -22.87 37.07
C PRO A 461 -21.23 -21.68 36.13
N CYS A 462 -20.48 -20.59 36.31
CA CYS A 462 -20.59 -19.35 35.55
C CYS A 462 -19.16 -18.88 35.19
N HIS A 463 -18.90 -18.74 33.89
CA HIS A 463 -17.64 -18.22 33.35
C HIS A 463 -17.93 -17.62 31.97
N SER A 464 -17.30 -16.51 31.64
CA SER A 464 -17.56 -15.76 30.41
C SER A 464 -16.26 -15.26 29.79
N THR A 465 -16.23 -15.15 28.47
CA THR A 465 -15.17 -14.45 27.73
C THR A 465 -15.76 -13.66 26.57
N VAL A 466 -15.04 -12.65 26.10
CA VAL A 466 -15.42 -11.85 24.92
C VAL A 466 -14.28 -11.84 23.92
N THR A 467 -14.54 -12.23 22.68
CA THR A 467 -13.57 -12.20 21.58
C THR A 467 -13.95 -11.19 20.50
N PRO A 468 -12.98 -10.54 19.81
CA PRO A 468 -11.55 -10.54 20.13
C PRO A 468 -11.26 -9.88 21.50
N GLY A 469 -10.12 -10.24 22.08
CA GLY A 469 -9.60 -9.62 23.31
C GLY A 469 -8.73 -8.39 23.04
N GLU A 470 -8.14 -8.32 21.86
CA GLU A 470 -7.29 -7.25 21.35
C GLU A 470 -8.12 -6.00 21.01
N THR A 471 -7.45 -4.83 20.97
CA THR A 471 -8.05 -3.58 20.47
C THR A 471 -8.46 -3.77 19.01
N GLN A 472 -9.73 -3.50 18.69
CA GLN A 472 -10.17 -3.47 17.30
C GLN A 472 -9.93 -2.08 16.71
N THR A 473 -9.28 -2.04 15.55
CA THR A 473 -9.02 -0.79 14.83
C THR A 473 -9.96 -0.63 13.65
N SER A 474 -10.56 0.56 13.53
CA SER A 474 -11.21 1.05 12.32
C SER A 474 -10.36 2.18 11.74
N ALA A 475 -10.18 2.24 10.43
CA ALA A 475 -9.41 3.31 9.78
C ALA A 475 -10.21 3.98 8.67
N GLY A 476 -9.95 5.26 8.44
CA GLY A 476 -10.57 6.01 7.35
C GLY A 476 -10.07 7.43 7.26
N THR A 477 -10.87 8.27 6.61
CA THR A 477 -10.61 9.70 6.42
C THR A 477 -11.70 10.49 7.13
N VAL A 478 -11.35 11.67 7.67
CA VAL A 478 -12.29 12.58 8.36
C VAL A 478 -13.57 12.77 7.53
N GLY A 479 -14.73 12.52 8.16
CA GLY A 479 -16.06 12.64 7.54
C GLY A 479 -16.43 11.58 6.49
N ARG A 480 -15.56 10.59 6.21
CA ARG A 480 -15.78 9.51 5.23
C ARG A 480 -16.10 8.18 5.90
N ALA A 481 -16.62 7.20 5.16
CA ALA A 481 -16.85 5.87 5.70
C ALA A 481 -15.51 5.15 6.02
N THR A 482 -15.47 4.39 7.11
CA THR A 482 -14.28 3.66 7.55
C THR A 482 -14.29 2.19 7.14
N TRP A 483 -13.13 1.55 7.27
CA TRP A 483 -12.95 0.12 7.15
C TRP A 483 -12.18 -0.46 8.35
N PRO A 484 -12.66 -1.55 8.98
CA PRO A 484 -14.06 -1.99 8.98
C PRO A 484 -14.98 -0.95 9.63
N ARG A 485 -16.17 -0.70 9.06
CA ARG A 485 -17.18 0.19 9.68
C ARG A 485 -17.88 -0.46 10.87
N THR A 486 -18.09 -1.76 10.81
CA THR A 486 -18.81 -2.51 11.84
C THR A 486 -17.84 -3.50 12.47
N LEU A 487 -17.60 -3.34 13.77
CA LEU A 487 -16.74 -4.21 14.57
C LEU A 487 -17.60 -5.28 15.24
N TYR A 488 -17.16 -6.52 15.20
CA TYR A 488 -17.92 -7.65 15.77
C TYR A 488 -17.21 -8.19 17.00
N TYR A 489 -17.98 -8.36 18.07
CA TYR A 489 -17.57 -9.01 19.30
C TYR A 489 -18.47 -10.20 19.59
N SER A 490 -17.90 -11.30 20.08
CA SER A 490 -18.62 -12.50 20.48
C SER A 490 -18.48 -12.72 21.98
N TYR A 491 -19.59 -12.61 22.70
CA TYR A 491 -19.67 -13.02 24.10
C TYR A 491 -19.88 -14.54 24.17
N ILE A 492 -18.99 -15.25 24.85
CA ILE A 492 -18.94 -16.70 24.95
C ILE A 492 -19.21 -17.10 26.39
N ASN A 493 -20.24 -17.93 26.62
CA ASN A 493 -20.48 -18.52 27.93
C ASN A 493 -19.81 -19.90 28.01
N SER A 494 -18.67 -19.96 28.70
CA SER A 494 -17.89 -21.17 28.94
C SER A 494 -18.15 -21.79 30.32
N GLY A 495 -19.10 -21.27 31.09
CA GLY A 495 -19.61 -21.89 32.32
C GLY A 495 -20.59 -23.05 32.06
N THR A 496 -20.87 -23.85 33.10
CA THR A 496 -21.77 -25.01 32.99
C THR A 496 -23.26 -24.68 33.12
N SER A 497 -23.64 -23.39 33.20
CA SER A 497 -25.03 -22.92 33.31
C SER A 497 -25.27 -21.68 32.44
N THR A 498 -26.53 -21.36 32.14
CA THR A 498 -26.88 -20.16 31.36
C THR A 498 -26.43 -18.89 32.07
N ASN A 499 -25.60 -18.09 31.40
CA ASN A 499 -25.05 -16.85 31.90
C ASN A 499 -25.77 -15.66 31.26
N GLY A 500 -26.11 -14.64 32.04
CA GLY A 500 -26.69 -13.38 31.56
C GLY A 500 -25.63 -12.30 31.51
N TYR A 501 -25.68 -11.41 30.52
CA TYR A 501 -24.73 -10.30 30.45
C TYR A 501 -25.41 -9.01 30.01
N ASN A 502 -24.83 -7.88 30.40
CA ASN A 502 -25.17 -6.54 29.94
C ASN A 502 -24.04 -6.01 29.05
N VAL A 503 -24.38 -5.28 27.98
CA VAL A 503 -23.39 -4.58 27.15
C VAL A 503 -23.69 -3.09 27.05
N ALA A 504 -22.65 -2.28 27.23
CA ALA A 504 -22.71 -0.82 27.22
C ALA A 504 -21.39 -0.20 26.70
N LEU A 505 -21.45 1.04 26.22
CA LEU A 505 -20.27 1.87 26.02
C LEU A 505 -19.81 2.43 27.37
N THR A 506 -18.51 2.43 27.61
CA THR A 506 -17.88 2.79 28.89
C THR A 506 -16.57 3.54 28.69
N ASP A 507 -16.01 4.08 29.76
CA ASP A 507 -14.59 4.40 29.83
C ASP A 507 -13.72 3.12 30.01
N ASP A 508 -12.42 3.32 30.20
CA ASP A 508 -11.41 2.29 30.47
C ASP A 508 -11.58 1.62 31.85
N SER A 509 -12.35 2.22 32.76
CA SER A 509 -12.70 1.68 34.07
C SER A 509 -13.98 0.84 34.09
N GLY A 510 -14.72 0.79 32.98
CA GLY A 510 -16.03 0.14 32.88
C GLY A 510 -17.19 1.01 33.40
N SER A 511 -16.96 2.31 33.63
CA SER A 511 -18.00 3.27 34.00
C SER A 511 -18.73 3.80 32.75
N PRO A 512 -20.05 4.07 32.79
CA PRO A 512 -20.80 4.45 31.58
C PRO A 512 -20.28 5.74 30.90
N GLN A 513 -19.94 5.64 29.62
CA GLN A 513 -19.50 6.75 28.76
C GLN A 513 -20.12 6.61 27.37
N SER A 514 -20.49 7.73 26.76
CA SER A 514 -21.01 7.77 25.38
C SER A 514 -19.96 8.33 24.42
N TYR A 515 -19.76 7.64 23.30
CA TYR A 515 -18.96 8.13 22.19
C TYR A 515 -19.90 8.52 21.06
N ALA A 516 -19.84 9.76 20.57
CA ALA A 516 -20.68 10.21 19.45
C ALA A 516 -20.44 9.40 18.15
N TRP A 517 -19.30 8.72 18.08
CA TRP A 517 -18.81 7.97 16.93
C TRP A 517 -19.00 6.45 17.00
N LEU A 518 -19.55 5.92 18.10
CA LEU A 518 -19.86 4.49 18.28
C LEU A 518 -21.36 4.28 18.54
N SER A 519 -21.94 3.28 17.90
CA SER A 519 -23.30 2.81 18.22
C SER A 519 -23.37 1.28 18.29
N LEU A 520 -24.02 0.77 19.33
CA LEU A 520 -24.20 -0.67 19.55
C LEU A 520 -25.44 -1.21 18.84
N SER A 521 -25.35 -2.37 18.20
CA SER A 521 -26.50 -3.05 17.59
C SER A 521 -27.54 -3.56 18.60
N LYS A 522 -27.15 -3.67 19.88
CA LYS A 522 -28.02 -3.94 21.03
C LYS A 522 -27.42 -3.38 22.31
N SER A 523 -28.27 -2.96 23.24
CA SER A 523 -27.91 -2.50 24.58
C SER A 523 -28.86 -3.10 25.61
N GLY A 524 -28.35 -3.40 26.81
CA GLY A 524 -29.11 -4.06 27.87
C GLY A 524 -28.77 -5.53 28.07
N ASN A 525 -29.67 -6.27 28.75
CA ASN A 525 -29.40 -7.63 29.21
C ASN A 525 -29.73 -8.70 28.16
N SER A 526 -28.71 -9.47 27.76
CA SER A 526 -28.80 -10.72 26.99
C SER A 526 -28.67 -11.95 27.91
N SER A 527 -29.01 -13.13 27.41
CA SER A 527 -28.69 -14.41 28.07
C SER A 527 -28.18 -15.45 27.07
N VAL A 528 -27.16 -16.21 27.49
CA VAL A 528 -26.41 -17.13 26.64
C VAL A 528 -26.35 -18.50 27.33
N PRO A 529 -26.87 -19.57 26.71
CA PRO A 529 -26.79 -20.93 27.25
C PRO A 529 -25.36 -21.38 27.53
N ALA A 530 -25.17 -22.42 28.36
CA ALA A 530 -23.86 -23.03 28.58
C ALA A 530 -23.25 -23.53 27.26
N GLY A 531 -22.01 -23.15 26.96
CA GLY A 531 -21.36 -23.40 25.67
C GLY A 531 -21.88 -22.56 24.50
N GLY A 532 -22.77 -21.60 24.76
CA GLY A 532 -23.34 -20.70 23.75
C GLY A 532 -22.46 -19.49 23.47
N THR A 533 -22.73 -18.83 22.34
CA THR A 533 -22.11 -17.56 21.93
C THR A 533 -23.20 -16.58 21.49
N ASP A 534 -23.03 -15.30 21.78
CA ASP A 534 -23.90 -14.21 21.31
C ASP A 534 -23.05 -13.06 20.73
N SER A 535 -23.38 -12.59 19.53
CA SER A 535 -22.61 -11.58 18.81
C SER A 535 -23.18 -10.17 19.01
N VAL A 536 -22.32 -9.21 19.33
CA VAL A 536 -22.59 -7.77 19.38
C VAL A 536 -21.86 -7.11 18.22
N ALA A 537 -22.54 -6.21 17.52
CA ALA A 537 -21.93 -5.37 16.50
C ALA A 537 -21.82 -3.94 17.02
N VAL A 538 -20.70 -3.27 16.71
CA VAL A 538 -20.44 -1.87 17.03
C VAL A 538 -20.21 -1.14 15.72
N ASP A 539 -21.13 -0.26 15.36
CA ASP A 539 -20.99 0.58 14.17
C ASP A 539 -20.20 1.84 14.50
N VAL A 540 -19.25 2.15 13.62
CA VAL A 540 -18.37 3.31 13.66
C VAL A 540 -18.91 4.39 12.69
N THR A 541 -18.78 5.66 13.08
CA THR A 541 -19.03 6.83 12.22
C THR A 541 -17.97 7.90 12.43
N THR A 542 -17.65 8.66 11.38
CA THR A 542 -16.63 9.72 11.39
C THR A 542 -17.23 11.13 11.43
N ALA A 543 -18.57 11.21 11.50
CA ALA A 543 -19.30 12.47 11.48
C ALA A 543 -18.97 13.32 12.72
N GLY A 544 -18.42 14.53 12.49
CA GLY A 544 -18.07 15.47 13.56
C GLY A 544 -16.76 15.13 14.30
N LEU A 545 -15.93 14.24 13.76
CA LEU A 545 -14.59 13.97 14.29
C LEU A 545 -13.51 14.73 13.52
N THR A 546 -12.42 15.08 14.22
CA THR A 546 -11.17 15.59 13.65
C THR A 546 -10.26 14.46 13.18
N GLU A 547 -9.14 14.78 12.53
CA GLU A 547 -8.08 13.80 12.28
C GLU A 547 -7.43 13.29 13.58
N GLY A 548 -6.65 12.21 13.46
CA GLY A 548 -5.99 11.53 14.56
C GLY A 548 -6.72 10.26 15.04
N THR A 549 -6.26 9.72 16.17
CA THR A 549 -6.82 8.50 16.77
C THR A 549 -7.87 8.83 17.82
N HIS A 550 -9.08 8.31 17.63
CA HIS A 550 -10.19 8.38 18.58
C HIS A 550 -10.34 7.03 19.27
N THR A 551 -10.20 6.98 20.60
CA THR A 551 -10.30 5.74 21.38
C THR A 551 -11.60 5.69 22.18
N GLY A 552 -12.25 4.54 22.21
CA GLY A 552 -13.44 4.30 23.02
C GLY A 552 -13.56 2.86 23.49
N TYR A 553 -14.39 2.61 24.51
CA TYR A 553 -14.51 1.29 25.13
C TYR A 553 -15.95 0.76 25.12
N ILE A 554 -16.05 -0.55 24.99
CA ILE A 554 -17.28 -1.33 25.17
C ILE A 554 -17.05 -2.35 26.29
N THR A 555 -17.95 -2.38 27.27
CA THR A 555 -17.88 -3.32 28.40
C THR A 555 -19.03 -4.31 28.38
N PHE A 556 -18.70 -5.58 28.57
CA PHE A 556 -19.64 -6.67 28.79
C PHE A 556 -19.57 -7.06 30.28
N THR A 557 -20.64 -6.80 31.03
CA THR A 557 -20.74 -7.19 32.44
C THR A 557 -21.57 -8.45 32.56
N ASP A 558 -21.01 -9.57 33.01
CA ASP A 558 -21.76 -10.80 33.24
C ASP A 558 -22.58 -10.79 34.55
N ASN A 559 -23.38 -11.83 34.77
CA ASN A 559 -24.16 -11.99 36.00
C ASN A 559 -23.63 -13.10 36.92
N CYS A 560 -22.34 -13.41 36.81
CA CYS A 560 -21.67 -14.30 37.75
C CYS A 560 -21.61 -13.68 39.15
N SER A 561 -21.14 -14.46 40.13
CA SER A 561 -21.01 -14.01 41.53
C SER A 561 -19.59 -14.33 42.05
N PRO A 562 -18.67 -13.35 42.09
CA PRO A 562 -18.84 -11.95 41.67
C PRO A 562 -19.04 -11.80 40.15
N ALA A 563 -19.60 -10.66 39.73
CA ALA A 563 -19.78 -10.33 38.31
C ALA A 563 -18.45 -9.93 37.68
N THR A 564 -18.20 -10.40 36.46
CA THR A 564 -17.00 -10.12 35.68
C THR A 564 -17.28 -9.04 34.65
N GLN A 565 -16.35 -8.10 34.45
CA GLN A 565 -16.40 -7.10 33.38
C GLN A 565 -15.33 -7.39 32.33
N HIS A 566 -15.75 -7.50 31.07
CA HIS A 566 -14.87 -7.60 29.91
C HIS A 566 -14.89 -6.27 29.16
N ILE A 567 -13.91 -5.42 29.46
CA ILE A 567 -13.70 -4.14 28.77
C ILE A 567 -12.94 -4.42 27.46
N ARG A 568 -13.35 -3.82 26.34
CA ARG A 568 -12.67 -3.91 25.04
C ARG A 568 -12.47 -2.52 24.47
N GLN A 569 -11.24 -2.25 24.03
CA GLN A 569 -10.90 -1.00 23.36
C GLN A 569 -11.22 -1.07 21.87
N ILE A 570 -11.64 0.08 21.34
CA ILE A 570 -11.82 0.35 19.92
C ILE A 570 -11.02 1.62 19.61
N ASP A 571 -10.14 1.54 18.62
CA ASP A 571 -9.44 2.70 18.07
C ASP A 571 -9.98 3.03 16.68
N LEU A 572 -10.26 4.30 16.42
CA LEU A 572 -10.61 4.84 15.11
C LEU A 572 -9.50 5.79 14.66
N VAL A 573 -8.75 5.43 13.63
CA VAL A 573 -7.69 6.25 13.04
C VAL A 573 -8.23 7.03 11.85
N LEU A 574 -8.20 8.37 11.94
CA LEU A 574 -8.67 9.27 10.88
C LEU A 574 -7.53 10.06 10.26
N ASN A 575 -7.37 9.89 8.95
CA ASN A 575 -6.51 10.71 8.11
C ASN A 575 -7.22 12.01 7.65
N PRO A 576 -6.49 13.09 7.35
CA PRO A 576 -7.04 14.30 6.78
C PRO A 576 -7.67 14.07 5.40
N VAL A 577 -8.63 14.92 5.04
CA VAL A 577 -9.16 14.98 3.67
C VAL A 577 -8.12 15.60 2.75
N SER A 578 -7.48 14.77 1.92
CA SER A 578 -6.65 15.24 0.81
C SER A 578 -7.51 15.61 -0.41
N LYS A 579 -7.09 16.63 -1.18
CA LYS A 579 -7.70 16.91 -2.49
C LYS A 579 -7.43 15.75 -3.45
N VAL A 580 -8.43 15.42 -4.26
CA VAL A 580 -8.32 14.49 -5.39
C VAL A 580 -7.29 15.04 -6.38
N LEU A 581 -6.21 14.30 -6.59
CA LEU A 581 -5.25 14.56 -7.64
C LEU A 581 -5.62 13.76 -8.89
N ILE A 582 -5.67 14.44 -10.03
CA ILE A 582 -5.74 13.81 -11.35
C ILE A 582 -4.33 13.84 -11.94
N ASP A 583 -3.73 12.67 -12.19
CA ASP A 583 -2.49 12.57 -12.97
C ASP A 583 -2.79 13.02 -14.42
N THR A 584 -2.10 14.05 -14.90
CA THR A 584 -2.34 14.64 -16.23
C THR A 584 -1.07 14.75 -17.05
N THR A 585 -1.19 14.41 -18.34
CA THR A 585 -0.11 14.51 -19.31
C THR A 585 -0.28 15.76 -20.20
N PRO A 586 0.79 16.53 -20.49
CA PRO A 586 0.70 17.73 -21.32
C PRO A 586 0.47 17.39 -22.79
N ILE A 587 -0.43 18.12 -23.43
CA ILE A 587 -0.82 17.95 -24.83
C ILE A 587 -0.39 19.20 -25.60
N LEU A 588 0.72 19.06 -26.32
CA LEU A 588 1.41 20.14 -27.04
C LEU A 588 0.98 20.17 -28.51
N ASN A 589 1.85 20.69 -29.38
CA ASN A 589 1.70 20.72 -30.84
C ASN A 589 0.40 21.41 -31.26
N THR A 590 0.27 22.69 -30.93
CA THR A 590 -0.81 23.56 -31.42
C THR A 590 -0.84 23.60 -32.95
N ASP A 591 -1.99 23.95 -33.52
CA ASP A 591 -2.22 24.01 -34.97
C ASP A 591 -1.98 22.68 -35.72
N ASN A 592 -2.09 21.54 -35.02
CA ASN A 592 -2.04 20.24 -35.65
C ASN A 592 -3.18 20.07 -36.68
N ALA A 593 -2.85 19.62 -37.88
CA ALA A 593 -3.84 19.39 -38.93
C ALA A 593 -4.84 18.30 -38.51
N ALA A 594 -6.11 18.47 -38.88
CA ALA A 594 -7.19 17.53 -38.60
C ALA A 594 -7.04 16.22 -39.40
N ASP A 595 -7.49 15.10 -38.84
CA ASP A 595 -7.60 13.83 -39.56
C ASP A 595 -8.76 13.87 -40.55
N THR A 596 -8.45 13.85 -41.85
CA THR A 596 -9.43 13.82 -42.93
C THR A 596 -9.58 12.44 -43.58
N ARG A 597 -9.05 11.36 -42.97
CA ARG A 597 -9.13 9.99 -43.53
C ARG A 597 -10.57 9.47 -43.57
N TYR A 598 -11.38 9.86 -42.61
CA TYR A 598 -12.73 9.33 -42.39
C TYR A 598 -13.82 10.41 -42.37
N GLU A 599 -13.53 11.61 -41.84
CA GLU A 599 -14.45 12.74 -41.82
C GLU A 599 -13.98 13.87 -42.76
N PRO A 600 -14.74 14.23 -43.81
CA PRO A 600 -14.34 15.29 -44.76
C PRO A 600 -14.21 16.70 -44.15
N SER A 601 -14.81 16.94 -42.98
CA SER A 601 -14.64 18.17 -42.20
C SER A 601 -13.35 18.22 -41.38
N GLY A 602 -12.68 17.07 -41.22
CA GLY A 602 -11.59 16.89 -40.26
C GLY A 602 -12.09 16.63 -38.83
N ILE A 603 -11.22 16.00 -38.03
CA ILE A 603 -11.36 15.78 -36.58
C ILE A 603 -9.98 15.78 -35.91
N GLY A 604 -9.88 16.17 -34.64
CA GLY A 604 -8.65 16.10 -33.84
C GLY A 604 -7.73 17.33 -33.91
N ALA A 605 -8.14 18.42 -34.56
CA ALA A 605 -7.34 19.65 -34.60
C ALA A 605 -7.57 20.52 -33.36
N VAL A 606 -6.51 20.86 -32.62
CA VAL A 606 -6.58 21.68 -31.41
C VAL A 606 -5.56 22.81 -31.46
N ALA A 607 -6.04 24.05 -31.39
CA ALA A 607 -5.26 25.29 -31.57
C ALA A 607 -4.60 25.81 -30.29
N TYR A 608 -4.66 25.07 -29.18
CA TYR A 608 -4.12 25.44 -27.88
C TYR A 608 -3.53 24.21 -27.16
N GLU A 609 -2.66 24.48 -26.21
CA GLU A 609 -2.11 23.47 -25.31
C GLU A 609 -3.06 23.27 -24.12
N PHE A 610 -3.11 22.04 -23.62
CA PHE A 610 -3.90 21.65 -22.47
C PHE A 610 -3.26 20.43 -21.80
N ARG A 611 -3.80 19.93 -20.70
CA ARG A 611 -3.40 18.64 -20.12
C ARG A 611 -4.61 17.70 -20.08
N MET A 612 -4.41 16.42 -20.37
CA MET A 612 -5.47 15.42 -20.25
C MET A 612 -5.14 14.44 -19.12
N GLY A 613 -6.17 13.99 -18.40
CA GLY A 613 -6.05 12.87 -17.47
C GLY A 613 -5.36 11.69 -18.15
N LYS A 614 -4.26 11.22 -17.55
CA LYS A 614 -3.45 10.12 -18.09
C LYS A 614 -4.24 8.83 -18.15
N TYR A 615 -5.17 8.66 -17.22
CA TYR A 615 -6.09 7.54 -17.04
C TYR A 615 -7.54 8.02 -17.07
N GLU A 616 -8.51 7.09 -17.12
CA GLU A 616 -9.90 7.38 -16.73
C GLU A 616 -9.98 7.78 -15.25
N VAL A 617 -11.06 8.47 -14.85
CA VAL A 617 -11.31 8.78 -13.45
C VAL A 617 -11.55 7.48 -12.67
N THR A 618 -10.86 7.27 -11.55
CA THR A 618 -10.95 6.02 -10.80
C THR A 618 -12.12 5.99 -9.82
N ALA A 619 -12.48 4.78 -9.38
CA ALA A 619 -13.49 4.55 -8.35
C ALA A 619 -13.17 5.30 -7.05
N ALA A 620 -11.90 5.39 -6.64
CA ALA A 620 -11.49 6.20 -5.49
C ALA A 620 -11.72 7.70 -5.73
N GLN A 621 -11.25 8.25 -6.86
CA GLN A 621 -11.43 9.66 -7.18
C GLN A 621 -12.92 10.07 -7.22
N TYR A 622 -13.78 9.22 -7.79
CA TYR A 622 -15.22 9.47 -7.83
C TYR A 622 -15.92 9.24 -6.48
N CYS A 623 -15.46 8.28 -5.67
CA CYS A 623 -15.93 8.09 -4.29
C CYS A 623 -15.65 9.33 -3.43
N GLU A 624 -14.52 10.00 -3.66
CA GLU A 624 -14.16 11.23 -2.95
C GLU A 624 -15.10 12.39 -3.28
N PHE A 625 -15.49 12.53 -4.55
CA PHE A 625 -16.51 13.45 -5.03
C PHE A 625 -17.89 13.16 -4.40
N LEU A 626 -18.34 11.90 -4.43
CA LEU A 626 -19.62 11.49 -3.81
C LEU A 626 -19.67 11.83 -2.32
N ASN A 627 -18.60 11.57 -1.57
CA ASN A 627 -18.51 11.95 -0.15
C ASN A 627 -18.56 13.47 0.07
N ALA A 628 -18.03 14.28 -0.85
CA ALA A 628 -18.03 15.74 -0.74
C ALA A 628 -19.42 16.37 -1.00
N VAL A 629 -20.22 15.83 -1.91
CA VAL A 629 -21.47 16.48 -2.36
C VAL A 629 -22.76 15.64 -2.21
N ALA A 630 -22.68 14.31 -2.09
CA ALA A 630 -23.83 13.42 -2.23
C ALA A 630 -24.46 12.91 -0.92
N LYS A 631 -24.31 13.63 0.21
CA LYS A 631 -24.95 13.26 1.49
C LYS A 631 -26.49 13.06 1.38
N THR A 632 -27.15 13.86 0.54
CA THR A 632 -28.58 13.68 0.17
C THR A 632 -28.74 12.92 -1.15
N ASP A 633 -27.75 13.07 -2.04
CA ASP A 633 -27.71 12.55 -3.42
C ASP A 633 -28.82 13.11 -4.34
N THR A 634 -29.03 14.42 -4.30
CA THR A 634 -30.16 15.12 -4.95
C THR A 634 -30.28 14.88 -6.47
N ASN A 635 -29.15 14.80 -7.17
CA ASN A 635 -29.09 14.57 -8.62
C ASN A 635 -28.88 13.08 -8.99
N ASN A 636 -28.80 12.16 -8.02
CA ASN A 636 -28.52 10.73 -8.22
C ASN A 636 -27.14 10.43 -8.82
N LEU A 637 -26.08 11.06 -8.31
CA LEU A 637 -24.69 10.86 -8.76
C LEU A 637 -24.17 9.43 -8.52
N TYR A 638 -24.85 8.66 -7.67
CA TYR A 638 -24.54 7.26 -7.39
C TYR A 638 -25.64 6.32 -7.90
N ASN A 639 -25.26 5.48 -8.85
CA ASN A 639 -26.04 4.31 -9.27
C ASN A 639 -25.77 3.12 -8.33
N THR A 640 -26.80 2.42 -7.86
CA THR A 640 -26.64 1.26 -6.96
C THR A 640 -25.84 0.09 -7.56
N GLN A 641 -25.81 -0.03 -8.90
CA GLN A 641 -25.03 -1.04 -9.61
C GLN A 641 -23.51 -0.84 -9.49
N MET A 642 -23.04 0.36 -9.10
CA MET A 642 -21.63 0.58 -8.70
C MET A 642 -21.18 -0.43 -7.64
N TRP A 643 -22.08 -0.82 -6.72
CA TRP A 643 -21.86 -1.91 -5.76
C TRP A 643 -22.41 -3.26 -6.22
N THR A 644 -23.69 -3.27 -6.63
CA THR A 644 -24.49 -4.50 -6.74
C THR A 644 -24.32 -5.27 -8.04
N GLU A 645 -23.69 -4.70 -9.07
CA GLU A 645 -23.36 -5.48 -10.28
C GLU A 645 -22.38 -6.61 -9.92
N VAL A 646 -22.56 -7.76 -10.57
CA VAL A 646 -21.75 -8.96 -10.32
C VAL A 646 -20.52 -9.01 -11.25
N ASP A 647 -20.70 -8.70 -12.53
CA ASP A 647 -19.68 -8.97 -13.57
C ASP A 647 -18.53 -7.94 -13.58
N ALA A 648 -18.88 -6.65 -13.58
CA ALA A 648 -17.95 -5.55 -13.82
C ALA A 648 -18.27 -4.24 -13.03
N PRO A 649 -18.55 -4.27 -11.73
CA PRO A 649 -18.71 -3.06 -10.90
C PRO A 649 -17.37 -2.32 -10.67
N CYS A 650 -17.43 -1.00 -10.50
CA CYS A 650 -16.36 -0.20 -9.90
C CYS A 650 -16.24 -0.35 -8.37
N LYS A 651 -17.21 -1.03 -7.72
CA LYS A 651 -17.28 -1.32 -6.27
C LYS A 651 -17.21 -0.10 -5.35
N ILE A 652 -17.88 0.99 -5.74
CA ILE A 652 -18.27 2.03 -4.79
C ILE A 652 -19.53 1.57 -4.05
N GLU A 653 -19.53 1.61 -2.72
CA GLU A 653 -20.67 1.31 -1.85
C GLU A 653 -21.24 2.58 -1.22
N ARG A 654 -22.55 2.81 -1.34
CA ARG A 654 -23.28 3.85 -0.59
C ARG A 654 -23.86 3.29 0.70
N LEU A 655 -23.63 4.00 1.80
CA LEU A 655 -23.99 3.65 3.17
C LEU A 655 -24.84 4.75 3.82
N GLY A 656 -25.65 4.38 4.81
CA GLY A 656 -26.46 5.33 5.58
C GLY A 656 -27.82 5.62 4.93
N THR A 657 -28.37 6.80 5.20
CA THR A 657 -29.68 7.26 4.70
C THR A 657 -29.57 8.66 4.11
N SER A 658 -30.49 9.04 3.22
CA SER A 658 -30.46 10.37 2.57
C SER A 658 -30.44 11.50 3.59
N GLY A 659 -29.53 12.46 3.35
CA GLY A 659 -29.11 13.51 4.28
C GLY A 659 -27.81 13.17 5.02
N ASN A 660 -27.46 11.88 5.13
CA ASN A 660 -26.29 11.36 5.82
C ASN A 660 -25.65 10.18 5.05
N TYR A 661 -25.73 10.16 3.72
CA TYR A 661 -25.01 9.16 2.92
C TYR A 661 -23.49 9.35 3.05
N SER A 662 -22.79 8.22 3.12
CA SER A 662 -21.33 8.14 2.99
C SER A 662 -20.96 7.01 2.03
N TYR A 663 -19.79 7.13 1.41
CA TYR A 663 -19.34 6.27 0.33
C TYR A 663 -17.96 5.70 0.63
N ARG A 664 -17.70 4.47 0.18
CA ARG A 664 -16.37 3.83 0.19
C ARG A 664 -16.16 2.99 -1.06
N VAL A 665 -14.91 2.66 -1.36
CA VAL A 665 -14.55 1.66 -2.39
C VAL A 665 -14.23 0.33 -1.69
N ALA A 666 -14.49 -0.80 -2.37
CA ALA A 666 -13.97 -2.09 -1.91
C ALA A 666 -12.43 -2.14 -2.00
N GLU A 667 -11.81 -2.83 -1.06
CA GLU A 667 -10.37 -3.09 -1.05
C GLU A 667 -9.91 -3.72 -2.39
N GLY A 668 -8.93 -3.08 -3.05
CA GLY A 668 -8.38 -3.50 -4.33
C GLY A 668 -9.16 -3.03 -5.57
N TYR A 669 -10.17 -2.16 -5.42
CA TYR A 669 -10.91 -1.55 -6.53
C TYR A 669 -10.61 -0.05 -6.72
N GLU A 670 -9.73 0.54 -5.90
CA GLU A 670 -9.44 1.99 -5.84
C GLU A 670 -8.93 2.55 -7.18
N LYS A 671 -8.24 1.70 -7.96
CA LYS A 671 -7.69 2.00 -9.29
C LYS A 671 -8.55 1.52 -10.46
N ARG A 672 -9.71 0.90 -10.23
CA ARG A 672 -10.66 0.60 -11.33
C ARG A 672 -11.20 1.92 -11.86
N PRO A 673 -11.45 2.05 -13.18
CA PRO A 673 -12.11 3.22 -13.71
C PRO A 673 -13.56 3.26 -13.20
N VAL A 674 -14.09 4.45 -12.91
CA VAL A 674 -15.48 4.60 -12.48
C VAL A 674 -16.42 4.30 -13.64
N ASN A 675 -17.45 3.50 -13.37
CA ASN A 675 -18.49 3.15 -14.33
C ASN A 675 -19.89 3.27 -13.69
N PHE A 676 -20.94 3.11 -14.50
CA PHE A 676 -22.32 3.49 -14.14
C PHE A 676 -22.46 4.99 -13.83
N VAL A 677 -21.84 5.84 -14.66
CA VAL A 677 -21.95 7.30 -14.59
C VAL A 677 -22.41 7.87 -15.93
N SER A 678 -23.35 8.80 -15.87
CA SER A 678 -23.88 9.48 -17.05
C SER A 678 -23.01 10.68 -17.44
N PHE A 679 -23.26 11.27 -18.61
CA PHE A 679 -22.62 12.54 -18.98
C PHE A 679 -22.96 13.65 -17.96
N SER A 680 -24.17 13.58 -17.38
CA SER A 680 -24.65 14.52 -16.37
C SER A 680 -23.85 14.48 -15.07
N ASP A 681 -23.21 13.36 -14.76
CA ASP A 681 -22.40 13.17 -13.56
C ASP A 681 -20.94 13.54 -13.84
N ALA A 682 -20.45 13.16 -15.03
CA ALA A 682 -19.12 13.51 -15.52
C ALA A 682 -18.90 15.04 -15.52
N ILE A 683 -19.84 15.83 -16.04
CA ILE A 683 -19.73 17.31 -16.01
C ILE A 683 -19.85 17.91 -14.60
N ARG A 684 -20.57 17.25 -13.68
CA ARG A 684 -20.66 17.69 -12.28
C ARG A 684 -19.38 17.42 -11.51
N PHE A 685 -18.70 16.30 -11.80
CA PHE A 685 -17.35 16.02 -11.32
C PHE A 685 -16.35 17.05 -11.86
N ALA A 686 -16.44 17.42 -13.14
CA ALA A 686 -15.61 18.48 -13.72
C ALA A 686 -15.87 19.86 -13.10
N ASN A 687 -17.14 20.23 -12.85
CA ASN A 687 -17.48 21.43 -12.08
C ASN A 687 -16.90 21.40 -10.66
N TRP A 688 -16.99 20.28 -9.97
CA TRP A 688 -16.44 20.13 -8.63
C TRP A 688 -14.91 20.29 -8.59
N LEU A 689 -14.19 19.74 -9.59
CA LEU A 689 -12.75 19.99 -9.75
C LEU A 689 -12.46 21.48 -10.05
N HIS A 690 -13.20 22.10 -10.97
CA HIS A 690 -13.06 23.52 -11.32
C HIS A 690 -13.27 24.45 -10.12
N ASN A 691 -14.28 24.16 -9.29
CA ASN A 691 -14.62 24.92 -8.08
C ASN A 691 -13.64 24.67 -6.91
N GLY A 692 -12.54 23.93 -7.12
CA GLY A 692 -11.51 23.70 -6.09
C GLY A 692 -11.81 22.57 -5.11
N GLN A 693 -12.75 21.68 -5.45
CA GLN A 693 -13.22 20.51 -4.70
C GLN A 693 -13.98 20.81 -3.37
N PRO A 694 -14.98 21.70 -3.39
CA PRO A 694 -15.73 22.10 -2.19
C PRO A 694 -16.60 20.95 -1.66
N THR A 695 -16.83 20.94 -0.35
CA THR A 695 -17.81 20.07 0.33
C THR A 695 -19.09 20.84 0.57
N GLY A 696 -20.25 20.29 0.24
CA GLY A 696 -21.52 21.00 0.37
C GLY A 696 -22.71 20.33 -0.29
N ALA A 697 -23.85 21.02 -0.37
CA ALA A 697 -24.99 20.55 -1.16
C ALA A 697 -24.68 20.65 -2.66
N GLN A 698 -25.29 19.76 -3.47
CA GLN A 698 -25.22 19.82 -4.94
C GLN A 698 -25.94 21.09 -5.43
N GLY A 699 -25.18 22.08 -5.86
CA GLY A 699 -25.65 23.43 -6.17
C GLY A 699 -24.61 24.24 -6.93
N ALA A 700 -24.88 25.54 -7.15
CA ALA A 700 -24.04 26.39 -8.01
C ALA A 700 -22.57 26.50 -7.54
N THR A 701 -22.32 26.49 -6.24
CA THR A 701 -20.96 26.58 -5.67
C THR A 701 -20.22 25.24 -5.63
N THR A 702 -20.82 24.14 -6.09
CA THR A 702 -20.23 22.79 -6.00
C THR A 702 -20.28 22.05 -7.34
N THR A 703 -21.48 21.77 -7.86
CA THR A 703 -21.70 20.86 -8.99
C THR A 703 -22.49 21.45 -10.14
N GLU A 704 -23.37 22.43 -9.91
CA GLU A 704 -24.33 22.92 -10.93
C GLU A 704 -23.84 24.16 -11.69
N ASP A 705 -22.76 24.81 -11.26
CA ASP A 705 -22.12 25.91 -11.98
C ASP A 705 -20.59 25.84 -11.84
N GLY A 706 -19.88 26.60 -12.67
CA GLY A 706 -18.41 26.58 -12.75
C GLY A 706 -17.93 26.40 -14.19
N ALA A 707 -17.29 25.26 -14.49
CA ALA A 707 -16.89 24.89 -15.85
C ALA A 707 -18.08 24.71 -16.80
N TYR A 708 -19.26 24.39 -16.26
CA TYR A 708 -20.53 24.21 -16.97
C TYR A 708 -21.66 24.81 -16.12
N THR A 709 -22.44 25.76 -16.65
CA THR A 709 -23.67 26.19 -16.01
C THR A 709 -24.80 25.22 -16.35
N ILE A 710 -25.15 24.34 -15.41
CA ILE A 710 -26.07 23.22 -15.63
C ILE A 710 -27.53 23.67 -15.54
N GLY A 711 -28.06 24.15 -16.68
CA GLY A 711 -29.50 24.40 -16.87
C GLY A 711 -30.23 23.25 -17.56
N SER A 712 -29.81 22.91 -18.78
CA SER A 712 -30.36 21.80 -19.57
C SER A 712 -29.22 20.95 -20.12
N ILE A 713 -29.05 19.74 -19.58
CA ILE A 713 -27.96 18.81 -19.93
C ILE A 713 -27.86 18.61 -21.45
N GLY A 714 -29.00 18.46 -22.13
CA GLY A 714 -29.04 18.19 -23.57
C GLY A 714 -28.28 19.22 -24.42
N THR A 715 -28.15 20.47 -23.95
CA THR A 715 -27.51 21.58 -24.67
C THR A 715 -26.36 22.25 -23.90
N VAL A 716 -25.92 21.67 -22.78
CA VAL A 716 -24.83 22.25 -21.98
C VAL A 716 -23.49 22.17 -22.70
N THR A 717 -22.72 23.25 -22.64
CA THR A 717 -21.36 23.43 -23.18
C THR A 717 -20.47 24.05 -22.11
N ARG A 718 -19.15 23.85 -22.19
CA ARG A 718 -18.21 24.49 -21.25
C ARG A 718 -18.30 26.02 -21.29
N ASN A 719 -18.11 26.65 -20.14
CA ASN A 719 -18.07 28.09 -19.94
C ASN A 719 -16.69 28.66 -20.35
N ALA A 720 -16.65 29.95 -20.67
CA ALA A 720 -15.38 30.66 -20.85
C ALA A 720 -14.65 30.74 -19.49
N GLY A 721 -13.36 30.40 -19.46
CA GLY A 721 -12.58 30.32 -18.22
C GLY A 721 -12.72 29.00 -17.45
N ALA A 722 -13.39 27.99 -18.00
CA ALA A 722 -13.40 26.64 -17.44
C ALA A 722 -11.94 26.11 -17.32
N THR A 723 -11.57 25.63 -16.13
CA THR A 723 -10.24 25.06 -15.87
C THR A 723 -10.24 23.54 -15.98
N TRP A 724 -11.27 22.86 -15.48
CA TRP A 724 -11.48 21.41 -15.63
C TRP A 724 -12.70 21.11 -16.48
N VAL A 725 -12.57 20.20 -17.45
CA VAL A 725 -13.59 19.89 -18.46
C VAL A 725 -13.66 18.39 -18.75
N ILE A 726 -14.81 17.94 -19.24
CA ILE A 726 -14.88 16.73 -20.06
C ILE A 726 -14.28 17.07 -21.44
N PRO A 727 -13.39 16.23 -22.01
CA PRO A 727 -12.82 16.50 -23.32
C PRO A 727 -13.87 16.71 -24.40
N SER A 728 -13.62 17.68 -25.27
CA SER A 728 -14.23 17.76 -26.58
C SER A 728 -13.77 16.59 -27.44
N GLU A 729 -14.51 16.33 -28.51
CA GLU A 729 -14.18 15.30 -29.48
C GLU A 729 -12.76 15.49 -30.06
N ASP A 730 -12.40 16.72 -30.43
CA ASP A 730 -11.10 17.03 -31.02
C ASP A 730 -9.94 16.88 -30.01
N GLU A 731 -10.12 17.34 -28.77
CA GLU A 731 -9.13 17.11 -27.70
C GLU A 731 -8.93 15.61 -27.45
N TRP A 732 -10.02 14.84 -27.28
CA TRP A 732 -9.93 13.40 -27.04
C TRP A 732 -9.24 12.67 -28.21
N TYR A 733 -9.64 12.98 -29.44
CA TYR A 733 -9.12 12.36 -30.65
C TYR A 733 -7.64 12.66 -30.88
N LYS A 734 -7.22 13.92 -30.65
CA LYS A 734 -5.81 14.32 -30.72
C LYS A 734 -4.97 13.49 -29.76
N VAL A 735 -5.39 13.42 -28.50
CA VAL A 735 -4.62 12.72 -27.45
C VAL A 735 -4.52 11.23 -27.73
N ALA A 736 -5.59 10.60 -28.20
CA ALA A 736 -5.58 9.17 -28.52
C ALA A 736 -4.71 8.84 -29.74
N TYR A 737 -4.90 9.53 -30.87
CA TYR A 737 -4.41 9.04 -32.16
C TYR A 737 -3.28 9.87 -32.79
N TYR A 738 -3.12 11.15 -32.44
CA TYR A 738 -2.14 12.02 -33.10
C TYR A 738 -0.70 11.68 -32.67
N ASP A 739 0.21 11.69 -33.64
CA ASP A 739 1.65 11.57 -33.42
C ASP A 739 2.37 12.56 -34.37
N PRO A 740 3.03 13.61 -33.86
CA PRO A 740 3.72 14.61 -34.68
C PRO A 740 4.91 14.00 -35.45
N THR A 741 5.42 12.83 -35.05
CA THR A 741 6.56 12.19 -35.73
C THR A 741 6.16 11.47 -37.03
N LEU A 742 4.86 11.32 -37.30
CA LEU A 742 4.32 10.76 -38.54
C LEU A 742 4.41 11.74 -39.71
N GLY A 743 5.61 11.94 -40.27
CA GLY A 743 5.83 12.72 -41.48
C GLY A 743 5.65 14.23 -41.25
N SER A 744 4.49 14.78 -41.61
CA SER A 744 4.10 16.18 -41.34
C SER A 744 3.18 16.29 -40.12
N GLY A 745 3.29 15.33 -39.18
CA GLY A 745 2.24 15.00 -38.23
C GLY A 745 1.11 14.18 -38.87
N GLY A 746 0.58 13.22 -38.12
CA GLY A 746 -0.47 12.31 -38.59
C GLY A 746 -1.14 11.56 -37.45
N TYR A 747 -2.05 10.65 -37.80
CA TYR A 747 -2.86 9.91 -36.83
C TYR A 747 -2.74 8.40 -37.04
N TRP A 748 -2.60 7.66 -35.95
CA TRP A 748 -2.69 6.20 -35.93
C TRP A 748 -4.14 5.72 -36.09
N ASP A 749 -4.35 4.44 -36.40
CA ASP A 749 -5.70 3.86 -36.42
C ASP A 749 -6.17 3.43 -35.01
N TYR A 750 -5.24 3.17 -34.07
CA TYR A 750 -5.53 2.80 -32.68
C TYR A 750 -4.73 3.65 -31.68
N PRO A 751 -5.20 3.84 -30.42
CA PRO A 751 -4.57 4.75 -29.45
C PRO A 751 -3.17 4.30 -29.00
N THR A 752 -2.85 3.03 -29.20
CA THR A 752 -1.60 2.37 -28.81
C THR A 752 -0.45 2.61 -29.81
N ARG A 753 -0.43 3.78 -30.47
CA ARG A 753 0.54 4.20 -31.50
C ARG A 753 0.77 3.16 -32.61
N SER A 754 -0.32 2.58 -33.11
CA SER A 754 -0.29 1.45 -34.05
C SER A 754 -1.47 1.48 -35.00
N ASN A 755 -1.29 0.93 -36.21
CA ASN A 755 -2.38 0.67 -37.16
C ASN A 755 -2.97 -0.75 -37.01
N THR A 756 -2.58 -1.48 -35.96
CA THR A 756 -3.11 -2.79 -35.57
C THR A 756 -3.25 -2.88 -34.05
N ILE A 757 -4.24 -3.63 -33.58
CA ILE A 757 -4.50 -3.86 -32.16
C ILE A 757 -4.57 -5.37 -31.86
N ASN A 758 -4.12 -5.77 -30.67
CA ASN A 758 -4.33 -7.11 -30.12
C ASN A 758 -4.55 -7.00 -28.59
N THR A 759 -5.12 -8.02 -27.96
CA THR A 759 -5.54 -8.00 -26.54
C THR A 759 -4.41 -7.98 -25.51
N THR A 760 -3.14 -7.97 -25.94
CA THR A 760 -1.99 -7.67 -25.05
C THR A 760 -1.66 -6.17 -24.99
N MET A 761 -2.26 -5.36 -25.88
CA MET A 761 -2.04 -3.90 -25.97
C MET A 761 -3.13 -3.08 -25.28
N ALA A 762 -4.33 -3.65 -25.13
CA ALA A 762 -5.52 -3.01 -24.59
C ALA A 762 -6.49 -4.07 -24.02
N ASN A 763 -7.32 -3.69 -23.04
CA ASN A 763 -8.39 -4.55 -22.51
C ASN A 763 -9.63 -4.46 -23.39
N TYR A 764 -9.89 -5.46 -24.23
CA TYR A 764 -11.09 -5.55 -25.08
C TYR A 764 -11.40 -7.01 -25.46
N ASP A 765 -12.43 -7.25 -26.27
CA ASP A 765 -12.88 -8.59 -26.75
C ASP A 765 -13.23 -9.58 -25.63
N ASN A 766 -13.62 -9.04 -24.47
CA ASN A 766 -13.88 -9.74 -23.21
C ASN A 766 -12.66 -10.53 -22.69
N ALA A 767 -11.43 -10.17 -23.08
CA ALA A 767 -10.21 -10.92 -22.76
C ALA A 767 -9.94 -11.06 -21.25
N VAL A 768 -10.28 -10.04 -20.46
CA VAL A 768 -10.17 -10.04 -18.97
C VAL A 768 -11.55 -10.26 -18.31
N GLY A 769 -12.64 -10.20 -19.08
CA GLY A 769 -14.02 -10.32 -18.60
C GLY A 769 -14.57 -9.12 -17.80
N ARG A 770 -13.74 -8.11 -17.49
CA ARG A 770 -14.08 -6.90 -16.74
C ARG A 770 -13.10 -5.75 -17.02
N PRO A 771 -13.40 -4.48 -16.66
CA PRO A 771 -12.43 -3.39 -16.63
C PRO A 771 -11.25 -3.73 -15.72
N SER A 772 -10.05 -3.36 -16.13
CA SER A 772 -8.79 -3.52 -15.38
C SER A 772 -8.51 -2.30 -14.49
N ASP A 773 -7.53 -2.40 -13.60
CA ASP A 773 -6.95 -1.22 -12.96
C ASP A 773 -6.37 -0.30 -14.05
N VAL A 774 -6.52 1.01 -13.89
CA VAL A 774 -5.93 1.98 -14.83
C VAL A 774 -4.41 1.82 -14.89
N GLY A 775 -3.84 1.90 -16.08
CA GLY A 775 -2.41 1.69 -16.36
C GLY A 775 -1.97 0.23 -16.40
N SER A 776 -2.89 -0.75 -16.40
CA SER A 776 -2.53 -2.18 -16.51
C SER A 776 -1.85 -2.56 -17.83
N TYR A 777 -1.99 -1.74 -18.87
CA TYR A 777 -1.43 -1.98 -20.20
C TYR A 777 -0.32 -0.96 -20.51
N GLY A 778 0.88 -1.43 -20.85
CA GLY A 778 2.06 -0.56 -21.07
C GLY A 778 2.15 0.12 -22.44
N TYR A 779 1.02 0.42 -23.11
CA TYR A 779 0.98 0.92 -24.49
C TYR A 779 0.29 2.31 -24.58
N PRO A 780 1.02 3.39 -24.26
CA PRO A 780 0.45 4.74 -24.30
C PRO A 780 0.26 5.29 -25.71
N SER A 781 -0.52 6.36 -25.80
CA SER A 781 -0.51 7.29 -26.93
C SER A 781 0.83 8.01 -27.09
N PHE A 782 0.97 8.85 -28.12
CA PHE A 782 2.15 9.71 -28.25
C PHE A 782 2.37 10.59 -27.01
N TYR A 783 1.29 11.14 -26.45
CA TYR A 783 1.34 12.03 -25.29
C TYR A 783 1.38 11.29 -23.95
N GLY A 784 1.52 9.97 -23.90
CA GLY A 784 1.64 9.23 -22.64
C GLY A 784 0.32 8.91 -21.93
N SER A 785 -0.84 9.23 -22.52
CA SER A 785 -2.14 8.78 -22.02
C SER A 785 -2.29 7.26 -22.21
N LEU A 786 -2.99 6.63 -21.27
CA LEU A 786 -3.21 5.19 -21.19
C LEU A 786 -4.72 4.88 -21.19
N ASP A 787 -5.04 3.63 -21.54
CA ASP A 787 -6.37 3.02 -21.53
C ASP A 787 -7.44 3.67 -22.43
N GLN A 788 -7.13 4.73 -23.19
CA GLN A 788 -8.01 5.33 -24.22
C GLN A 788 -8.45 4.34 -25.32
N GLY A 789 -7.83 3.16 -25.41
CA GLY A 789 -8.34 2.04 -26.19
C GLY A 789 -8.69 0.89 -25.26
N GLY A 790 -9.97 0.53 -25.20
CA GLY A 790 -10.47 -0.58 -24.40
C GLY A 790 -10.95 -0.14 -23.02
N ASN A 791 -10.77 -0.99 -22.02
CA ASN A 791 -11.15 -0.79 -20.62
C ASN A 791 -12.62 -0.37 -20.43
N ILE A 792 -12.96 0.92 -20.40
CA ILE A 792 -14.34 1.41 -20.53
C ILE A 792 -14.44 2.55 -21.55
N ARG A 793 -15.63 2.74 -22.12
CA ARG A 793 -15.89 3.88 -23.01
C ARG A 793 -15.87 5.17 -22.23
N GLU A 794 -15.45 6.23 -22.91
CA GLU A 794 -15.31 7.53 -22.30
C GLU A 794 -16.26 8.55 -22.93
N TRP A 795 -16.96 9.30 -22.08
CA TRP A 795 -17.77 10.45 -22.49
C TRP A 795 -16.94 11.58 -23.12
N THR A 796 -17.51 12.22 -24.14
CA THR A 796 -17.00 13.46 -24.75
C THR A 796 -18.12 14.51 -24.83
N GLU A 797 -17.76 15.79 -25.02
CA GLU A 797 -18.76 16.87 -25.11
C GLU A 797 -19.58 16.90 -26.40
N LEU A 798 -19.19 16.18 -27.46
CA LEU A 798 -19.85 16.28 -28.76
C LEU A 798 -21.33 15.88 -28.67
N ILE A 799 -22.18 16.72 -29.27
CA ILE A 799 -23.64 16.54 -29.36
C ILE A 799 -23.98 16.07 -30.79
N PRO A 800 -23.95 14.76 -31.10
CA PRO A 800 -24.20 14.28 -32.46
C PRO A 800 -25.68 14.44 -32.84
N THR A 801 -26.60 14.31 -31.88
CA THR A 801 -28.03 14.59 -32.05
C THR A 801 -28.63 15.19 -30.77
N ALA A 802 -29.81 15.80 -30.87
CA ALA A 802 -30.49 16.35 -29.70
C ALA A 802 -30.89 15.23 -28.73
N GLY A 803 -30.34 15.26 -27.51
CA GLY A 803 -30.59 14.25 -26.47
C GLY A 803 -29.41 13.31 -26.19
N SER A 804 -28.33 13.39 -26.97
CA SER A 804 -27.19 12.47 -26.87
C SER A 804 -25.87 13.17 -26.61
N ARG A 805 -24.86 12.36 -26.28
CA ARG A 805 -23.44 12.71 -26.29
C ARG A 805 -22.63 11.58 -26.93
N ASN A 806 -21.48 11.93 -27.49
CA ASN A 806 -20.61 10.96 -28.12
C ASN A 806 -19.68 10.27 -27.11
N THR A 807 -19.40 8.99 -27.33
CA THR A 807 -18.46 8.19 -26.52
C THR A 807 -17.40 7.56 -27.40
N ARG A 808 -16.18 7.45 -26.86
CA ARG A 808 -14.96 7.03 -27.56
C ARG A 808 -14.26 5.86 -26.84
N GLY A 809 -13.22 5.32 -27.46
CA GLY A 809 -12.27 4.35 -26.89
C GLY A 809 -12.69 2.87 -26.91
N GLY A 810 -13.97 2.55 -27.01
CA GLY A 810 -14.43 1.15 -26.88
C GLY A 810 -14.39 0.67 -25.42
N ALA A 811 -14.46 -0.64 -25.17
CA ALA A 811 -14.47 -1.17 -23.80
C ALA A 811 -14.00 -2.63 -23.71
N TYR A 812 -13.75 -3.10 -22.49
CA TYR A 812 -13.32 -4.46 -22.16
C TYR A 812 -14.16 -5.55 -22.82
N ASN A 813 -15.48 -5.34 -23.00
CA ASN A 813 -16.42 -6.31 -23.57
C ASN A 813 -16.74 -6.09 -25.06
N PHE A 814 -16.11 -5.11 -25.73
CA PHE A 814 -16.37 -4.78 -27.12
C PHE A 814 -15.23 -5.27 -28.04
N GLY A 815 -15.54 -5.56 -29.30
CA GLY A 815 -14.56 -6.02 -30.29
C GLY A 815 -13.56 -4.92 -30.69
N GLY A 816 -12.37 -5.33 -31.13
CA GLY A 816 -11.23 -4.42 -31.37
C GLY A 816 -11.49 -3.28 -32.35
N THR A 817 -12.41 -3.43 -33.31
CA THR A 817 -12.81 -2.37 -34.24
C THR A 817 -13.46 -1.17 -33.56
N THR A 818 -13.94 -1.32 -32.32
CA THR A 818 -14.56 -0.21 -31.56
C THR A 818 -13.54 0.72 -30.89
N LEU A 819 -12.27 0.32 -30.87
CA LEU A 819 -11.13 1.12 -30.38
C LEU A 819 -10.53 2.01 -31.49
N ALA A 820 -11.01 1.87 -32.73
CA ALA A 820 -10.39 2.49 -33.89
C ALA A 820 -10.75 3.98 -34.02
N SER A 821 -9.86 4.76 -34.61
CA SER A 821 -10.02 6.21 -34.81
C SER A 821 -11.26 6.59 -35.63
N ASN A 822 -11.74 5.70 -36.50
CA ASN A 822 -12.98 5.89 -37.27
C ASN A 822 -14.27 5.44 -36.55
N PHE A 823 -14.21 5.09 -35.26
CA PHE A 823 -15.35 4.61 -34.49
C PHE A 823 -15.68 5.50 -33.28
N SER A 824 -16.97 5.73 -33.06
CA SER A 824 -17.55 6.33 -31.86
C SER A 824 -19.00 5.89 -31.69
N VAL A 825 -19.58 6.10 -30.51
CA VAL A 825 -20.98 5.74 -30.22
C VAL A 825 -21.73 6.91 -29.59
N SER A 826 -22.83 7.31 -30.21
CA SER A 826 -23.80 8.26 -29.64
C SER A 826 -24.69 7.53 -28.61
N GLU A 827 -24.59 7.94 -27.34
CA GLU A 827 -25.43 7.43 -26.23
C GLU A 827 -26.31 8.56 -25.65
N SER A 828 -27.39 8.24 -24.93
CA SER A 828 -28.21 9.26 -24.26
C SER A 828 -27.42 9.89 -23.13
N PHE A 829 -27.51 11.21 -22.91
CA PHE A 829 -26.71 11.89 -21.88
C PHE A 829 -26.99 11.43 -20.43
N GLY A 830 -28.07 10.67 -20.22
CA GLY A 830 -28.48 10.07 -18.95
C GLY A 830 -28.28 8.55 -18.88
N ASP A 831 -27.62 7.93 -19.86
CA ASP A 831 -27.33 6.48 -19.82
C ASP A 831 -26.16 6.17 -18.88
N GLU A 832 -26.31 5.13 -18.06
CA GLU A 832 -25.31 4.66 -17.10
C GLU A 832 -25.04 3.17 -17.33
N HIS A 833 -23.79 2.80 -17.64
CA HIS A 833 -23.44 1.42 -18.00
C HIS A 833 -22.15 0.95 -17.34
N ARG A 834 -22.04 -0.37 -17.13
CA ARG A 834 -20.82 -1.04 -16.61
C ARG A 834 -19.57 -0.90 -17.49
N ASN A 835 -19.73 -0.41 -18.71
CA ASN A 835 -18.67 -0.23 -19.69
C ASN A 835 -18.57 1.21 -20.21
N LEU A 836 -19.02 2.17 -19.38
CA LEU A 836 -19.08 3.60 -19.70
C LEU A 836 -18.70 4.40 -18.45
N GLY A 837 -17.75 5.31 -18.64
CA GLY A 837 -17.23 6.26 -17.67
C GLY A 837 -16.65 7.48 -18.39
N PHE A 838 -15.61 8.08 -17.84
CA PHE A 838 -15.01 9.29 -18.41
C PHE A 838 -13.57 9.52 -17.95
N ARG A 839 -12.86 10.37 -18.69
CA ARG A 839 -11.68 11.11 -18.20
C ARG A 839 -11.94 12.61 -18.26
N VAL A 840 -11.11 13.38 -17.58
CA VAL A 840 -11.15 14.85 -17.57
C VAL A 840 -9.92 15.42 -18.28
N ALA A 841 -10.02 16.66 -18.73
CA ALA A 841 -8.89 17.49 -19.14
C ALA A 841 -8.84 18.76 -18.29
N THR A 842 -7.66 19.36 -18.18
CA THR A 842 -7.46 20.70 -17.62
C THR A 842 -6.94 21.66 -18.68
N LEU A 843 -7.62 22.80 -18.80
CA LEU A 843 -7.23 23.95 -19.61
C LEU A 843 -6.34 24.92 -18.81
N ASP A 844 -6.33 24.79 -17.49
CA ASP A 844 -5.28 25.33 -16.65
C ASP A 844 -4.04 24.43 -16.79
N LEU A 845 -2.95 24.98 -17.33
CA LEU A 845 -1.68 24.28 -17.51
C LEU A 845 -0.93 24.07 -16.18
N GLY A 846 -1.44 24.65 -15.08
CA GLY A 846 -0.76 24.81 -13.81
C GLY A 846 0.06 26.10 -13.78
N ASP A 847 0.54 26.43 -12.59
CA ASP A 847 1.41 27.59 -12.32
C ASP A 847 2.41 27.85 -13.47
N PRO A 848 2.37 29.04 -14.12
CA PRO A 848 3.26 29.37 -15.24
C PRO A 848 4.76 29.37 -14.88
N ASN A 849 5.10 29.20 -13.59
CA ASN A 849 6.48 29.06 -13.09
C ASN A 849 6.97 27.60 -12.97
N ARG A 850 6.13 26.57 -13.20
CA ARG A 850 6.51 25.15 -13.03
C ARG A 850 6.98 24.49 -14.35
N ILE A 851 8.28 24.21 -14.44
CA ILE A 851 8.90 23.51 -15.58
C ILE A 851 8.34 22.09 -15.80
N ASN A 852 8.12 21.74 -17.07
CA ASN A 852 7.93 20.36 -17.53
C ASN A 852 9.29 19.65 -17.66
N PRO A 853 9.61 18.61 -16.86
CA PRO A 853 10.90 17.93 -16.91
C PRO A 853 11.10 17.00 -18.14
N ASN A 854 10.16 16.99 -19.09
CA ASN A 854 10.25 16.19 -20.33
C ASN A 854 10.34 17.07 -21.60
N ASP A 855 10.59 18.37 -21.48
CA ASP A 855 10.67 19.31 -22.62
C ASP A 855 12.14 19.58 -23.00
N ASP A 856 12.72 18.68 -23.79
CA ASP A 856 14.10 18.75 -24.30
C ASP A 856 14.33 20.06 -25.07
N THR A 857 15.20 20.92 -24.52
CA THR A 857 15.78 22.06 -25.24
C THR A 857 17.32 22.09 -25.20
N THR A 858 17.99 21.15 -24.54
CA THR A 858 19.45 21.20 -24.26
C THR A 858 20.34 20.59 -25.36
N VAL A 859 19.97 20.79 -26.64
CA VAL A 859 20.79 20.32 -27.77
C VAL A 859 22.04 21.21 -27.97
N ARG A 860 23.22 20.63 -27.69
CA ARG A 860 24.53 21.29 -27.63
C ARG A 860 25.06 21.87 -28.97
N GLY A 861 24.48 22.99 -29.41
CA GLY A 861 24.95 23.81 -30.53
C GLY A 861 24.11 23.72 -31.81
N THR A 862 22.79 23.63 -31.69
CA THR A 862 21.84 23.75 -32.82
C THR A 862 21.13 25.10 -32.84
N THR A 863 20.59 25.45 -34.01
CA THR A 863 19.75 26.63 -34.29
C THR A 863 18.30 26.18 -34.48
N ASN A 864 17.77 25.45 -33.49
CA ASN A 864 16.44 24.85 -33.56
C ASN A 864 15.48 25.62 -32.65
N TYR A 865 14.92 26.69 -33.23
CA TYR A 865 13.85 27.49 -32.62
C TYR A 865 12.53 26.71 -32.62
N ASN A 866 12.10 26.21 -31.45
CA ASN A 866 10.70 25.91 -31.20
C ASN A 866 10.00 27.23 -30.85
N ASN A 867 8.97 27.64 -31.61
CA ASN A 867 8.27 28.91 -31.34
C ASN A 867 7.00 28.75 -30.48
N THR A 868 6.67 27.53 -30.04
CA THR A 868 5.40 27.21 -29.35
C THR A 868 5.57 26.71 -27.91
N GLY A 869 6.78 26.75 -27.33
CA GLY A 869 7.03 26.35 -25.94
C GLY A 869 7.30 27.54 -25.02
N ASN A 870 6.85 27.48 -23.76
CA ASN A 870 6.97 28.58 -22.79
C ASN A 870 8.35 28.73 -22.11
N PHE A 871 9.29 27.81 -22.33
CA PHE A 871 10.63 27.81 -21.70
C PHE A 871 11.71 27.27 -22.65
N GLY A 872 12.99 27.63 -22.41
CA GLY A 872 14.13 27.00 -23.10
C GLY A 872 15.49 27.37 -22.48
N LEU A 873 16.37 26.39 -22.29
CA LEU A 873 17.71 26.57 -21.69
C LEU A 873 18.79 26.66 -22.77
N PHE A 874 19.23 27.88 -23.10
CA PHE A 874 20.18 28.11 -24.20
C PHE A 874 21.62 28.30 -23.71
N VAL A 875 22.56 27.48 -24.22
CA VAL A 875 23.97 27.44 -23.76
C VAL A 875 24.96 27.75 -24.90
N LYS A 876 25.85 28.72 -24.68
CA LYS A 876 26.79 29.21 -25.71
C LYS A 876 28.21 28.66 -25.55
N ARG A 877 28.64 27.84 -26.53
CA ARG A 877 29.92 27.07 -26.56
C ARG A 877 31.22 27.85 -26.26
N ASN A 878 31.23 29.19 -26.35
CA ASN A 878 32.43 30.03 -26.18
C ASN A 878 32.29 31.10 -25.08
N GLY A 879 31.39 30.95 -24.10
CA GLY A 879 31.22 32.01 -23.09
C GLY A 879 30.38 31.73 -21.85
N ASP A 880 30.00 30.49 -21.57
CA ASP A 880 29.29 30.06 -20.35
C ASP A 880 28.23 31.06 -19.85
N VAL A 881 27.26 31.27 -20.73
CA VAL A 881 25.99 31.92 -20.43
C VAL A 881 24.90 30.88 -20.55
N SER A 882 24.03 30.84 -19.54
CA SER A 882 22.72 30.19 -19.61
C SER A 882 21.62 31.25 -19.55
N TYR A 883 20.54 31.01 -20.27
CA TYR A 883 19.37 31.88 -20.33
C TYR A 883 18.14 31.12 -19.85
N LEU A 884 17.28 31.78 -19.08
CA LEU A 884 16.02 31.28 -18.57
C LEU A 884 14.95 32.36 -18.77
N GLU A 885 13.71 31.98 -19.02
CA GLU A 885 12.59 32.91 -19.25
C GLU A 885 11.36 32.37 -18.53
N PHE A 886 10.67 33.22 -17.77
CA PHE A 886 9.58 32.88 -16.87
C PHE A 886 8.38 33.77 -17.17
N TRP A 887 7.17 33.25 -17.01
CA TRP A 887 5.98 34.08 -16.90
C TRP A 887 5.56 34.17 -15.44
N LEU A 888 5.78 35.34 -14.81
CA LEU A 888 5.49 35.49 -13.39
C LEU A 888 3.98 35.55 -13.15
N GLY A 889 3.53 34.93 -12.05
CA GLY A 889 2.12 34.94 -11.68
C GLY A 889 1.62 36.35 -11.32
N ASN A 890 0.31 36.48 -11.10
CA ASN A 890 -0.28 37.74 -10.59
C ASN A 890 -0.35 37.79 -9.06
N THR A 891 0.07 36.73 -8.37
CA THR A 891 -0.06 36.56 -6.92
C THR A 891 1.28 36.89 -6.23
N PRO A 892 1.33 37.89 -5.33
CA PRO A 892 2.49 38.11 -4.49
C PRO A 892 2.82 36.90 -3.61
N THR A 893 4.10 36.74 -3.29
CA THR A 893 4.62 35.63 -2.48
C THR A 893 5.48 36.14 -1.33
N VAL A 894 5.55 35.37 -0.23
CA VAL A 894 6.40 35.68 0.93
C VAL A 894 7.87 35.30 0.70
N SER A 895 8.12 34.37 -0.22
CA SER A 895 9.44 33.84 -0.56
C SER A 895 9.42 33.33 -2.01
N ALA A 896 10.24 33.94 -2.88
CA ALA A 896 10.49 33.43 -4.22
C ALA A 896 11.98 33.10 -4.36
N LYS A 897 12.30 31.83 -4.63
CA LYS A 897 13.68 31.34 -4.76
C LYS A 897 13.95 30.77 -6.13
N LEU A 898 14.96 31.27 -6.82
CA LEU A 898 15.54 30.61 -7.99
C LEU A 898 16.38 29.42 -7.51
N VAL A 899 15.93 28.20 -7.83
CA VAL A 899 16.61 26.95 -7.49
C VAL A 899 17.26 26.37 -8.74
N LEU A 900 18.57 26.15 -8.70
CA LEU A 900 19.38 25.58 -9.79
C LEU A 900 20.05 24.27 -9.35
N TRP A 901 20.32 23.35 -10.28
CA TRP A 901 20.89 22.03 -9.99
C TRP A 901 22.10 21.69 -10.88
N GLN A 902 23.15 21.15 -10.26
CA GLN A 902 24.42 20.78 -10.92
C GLN A 902 24.60 19.25 -10.91
N ASP A 903 24.66 18.63 -12.08
CA ASP A 903 24.90 17.17 -12.22
C ASP A 903 26.40 16.81 -12.20
N ASN A 904 27.27 17.72 -12.65
CA ASN A 904 28.65 17.35 -12.96
C ASN A 904 29.58 17.35 -11.73
N ALA A 905 29.48 16.27 -10.95
CA ALA A 905 30.23 16.02 -9.72
C ALA A 905 31.75 15.87 -9.89
N GLU A 906 32.28 15.83 -11.12
CA GLU A 906 33.73 15.77 -11.38
C GLU A 906 34.41 17.16 -11.45
N LEU A 907 33.64 18.25 -11.46
CA LEU A 907 34.16 19.62 -11.58
C LEU A 907 34.59 20.22 -10.23
N ASN A 908 35.81 19.90 -9.83
CA ASN A 908 36.45 20.36 -8.58
C ASN A 908 36.95 21.84 -8.63
N VAL A 909 36.17 22.74 -9.26
CA VAL A 909 36.54 24.15 -9.50
C VAL A 909 35.48 25.05 -8.86
N GLY A 910 35.89 25.91 -7.92
CA GLY A 910 35.00 26.94 -7.39
C GLY A 910 34.82 28.08 -8.39
N TYR A 911 33.58 28.44 -8.69
CA TYR A 911 33.22 29.59 -9.55
C TYR A 911 31.94 30.25 -9.04
N ASN A 912 31.69 31.50 -9.43
CA ASN A 912 30.41 32.15 -9.13
C ASN A 912 29.54 32.23 -10.39
N VAL A 913 28.23 32.15 -10.18
CA VAL A 913 27.22 32.45 -11.19
C VAL A 913 26.63 33.81 -10.87
N VAL A 914 26.91 34.80 -11.72
CA VAL A 914 26.25 36.11 -11.64
C VAL A 914 24.86 35.95 -12.23
N VAL A 915 23.83 36.24 -11.43
CA VAL A 915 22.41 36.14 -11.82
C VAL A 915 21.87 37.54 -12.06
N ARG A 916 21.32 37.78 -13.25
CA ARG A 916 20.69 39.05 -13.65
C ARG A 916 19.28 38.80 -14.17
N GLY A 917 18.38 39.77 -14.06
CA GLY A 917 17.02 39.62 -14.58
C GLY A 917 16.36 40.93 -15.02
N ASP A 918 15.64 40.88 -16.14
CA ASP A 918 14.96 42.03 -16.75
C ASP A 918 13.77 41.56 -17.61
N GLU A 919 12.89 42.48 -18.03
CA GLU A 919 11.81 42.20 -18.98
C GLU A 919 12.39 42.14 -20.41
N PHE A 920 12.45 40.96 -21.02
CA PHE A 920 13.08 40.79 -22.33
C PHE A 920 12.52 39.60 -23.12
N ASP A 921 11.86 39.88 -24.26
CA ASP A 921 11.45 38.85 -25.22
C ASP A 921 12.67 38.25 -25.94
N PHE A 922 12.98 36.99 -25.67
CA PHE A 922 14.03 36.26 -26.36
C PHE A 922 13.72 36.04 -27.85
N ASN A 923 14.75 36.09 -28.70
CA ASN A 923 14.67 35.51 -30.04
C ASN A 923 16.04 34.99 -30.50
N GLU A 924 16.01 34.04 -31.44
CA GLU A 924 17.22 33.38 -31.95
C GLU A 924 18.29 34.34 -32.51
N SER A 925 17.88 35.50 -33.03
CA SER A 925 18.83 36.48 -33.58
C SER A 925 19.65 37.20 -32.50
N THR A 926 19.13 37.33 -31.28
CA THR A 926 19.85 37.98 -30.16
C THR A 926 20.81 37.05 -29.44
N PHE A 927 20.58 35.73 -29.45
CA PHE A 927 21.42 34.72 -28.79
C PHE A 927 22.90 34.77 -29.19
N ASN A 928 23.20 35.16 -30.44
CA ASN A 928 24.57 35.28 -30.93
C ASN A 928 25.31 36.53 -30.38
N ASN A 929 24.66 37.47 -29.72
CA ASN A 929 25.31 38.59 -29.01
C ASN A 929 26.04 38.09 -27.75
N SER A 930 27.35 38.31 -27.64
CA SER A 930 28.17 37.91 -26.47
C SER A 930 28.11 38.87 -25.28
N SER A 931 27.26 39.90 -25.38
CA SER A 931 27.05 40.95 -24.38
C SER A 931 25.55 41.20 -24.09
N LEU A 932 24.68 40.24 -24.48
CA LEU A 932 23.30 40.20 -24.01
C LEU A 932 23.30 39.99 -22.48
N GLY A 933 22.34 40.55 -21.75
CA GLY A 933 22.20 40.37 -20.30
C GLY A 933 23.21 41.12 -19.41
N ASP A 934 24.40 41.48 -19.93
CA ASP A 934 25.46 42.14 -19.14
C ASP A 934 25.06 43.49 -18.50
N THR A 935 24.06 44.17 -19.07
CA THR A 935 23.53 45.45 -18.57
C THR A 935 22.28 45.31 -17.70
N TRP A 936 21.74 44.10 -17.52
CA TRP A 936 20.53 43.86 -16.74
C TRP A 936 20.75 44.03 -15.24
N PRO A 937 19.71 44.37 -14.46
CA PRO A 937 19.74 44.36 -12.99
C PRO A 937 20.30 43.04 -12.47
N GLN A 938 21.26 43.11 -11.54
CA GLN A 938 21.82 41.92 -10.91
C GLN A 938 20.93 41.52 -9.73
N LEU A 939 20.38 40.31 -9.78
CA LEU A 939 19.54 39.76 -8.72
C LEU A 939 20.42 39.22 -7.58
N GLY A 940 21.56 38.61 -7.93
CA GLY A 940 22.48 38.08 -6.94
C GLY A 940 23.69 37.39 -7.55
N THR A 941 24.34 36.57 -6.72
CA THR A 941 25.51 35.78 -7.13
C THR A 941 25.53 34.49 -6.33
N LEU A 942 25.50 33.35 -7.04
CA LEU A 942 25.56 32.02 -6.45
C LEU A 942 27.02 31.54 -6.43
N ALA A 943 27.53 31.23 -5.25
CA ALA A 943 28.85 30.61 -5.11
C ALA A 943 28.73 29.10 -5.27
N VAL A 944 29.37 28.53 -6.29
CA VAL A 944 29.36 27.09 -6.60
C VAL A 944 30.72 26.52 -6.20
N SER A 945 30.76 25.64 -5.19
CA SER A 945 32.02 25.11 -4.68
C SER A 945 31.93 23.71 -4.06
N GLY A 946 32.70 22.76 -4.60
CA GLY A 946 33.26 21.61 -3.87
C GLY A 946 32.30 20.76 -3.04
N VAL A 947 31.29 20.16 -3.67
CA VAL A 947 30.36 19.21 -3.02
C VAL A 947 30.63 17.79 -3.53
N GLU A 948 30.62 16.81 -2.63
CA GLU A 948 30.60 15.38 -2.98
C GLU A 948 29.33 15.01 -3.78
N PRO A 949 29.26 13.88 -4.51
CA PRO A 949 28.28 13.63 -5.58
C PRO A 949 26.79 13.41 -5.18
N VAL A 950 26.34 13.95 -4.04
CA VAL A 950 24.99 13.70 -3.50
C VAL A 950 24.26 15.03 -3.24
N GLN A 951 23.44 15.43 -4.22
CA GLN A 951 22.37 16.44 -4.10
C GLN A 951 22.81 17.88 -3.71
N ALA A 952 23.41 18.61 -4.65
CA ALA A 952 23.64 20.06 -4.52
C ALA A 952 22.59 20.87 -5.32
N PHE A 953 21.55 21.35 -4.64
CA PHE A 953 20.69 22.45 -5.13
C PHE A 953 21.29 23.79 -4.68
N TYR A 954 21.26 24.79 -5.55
CA TYR A 954 21.70 26.16 -5.27
C TYR A 954 20.49 27.08 -5.31
N GLU A 955 20.19 27.74 -4.20
CA GLU A 955 19.05 28.67 -4.07
C GLU A 955 19.53 30.12 -4.05
N LEU A 956 18.89 30.98 -4.85
CA LEU A 956 19.00 32.43 -4.76
C LEU A 956 17.61 33.01 -4.43
N ASP A 957 17.53 33.77 -3.35
CA ASP A 957 16.36 34.59 -3.05
C ASP A 957 16.20 35.69 -4.11
N ILE A 958 15.02 35.73 -4.73
CA ILE A 958 14.61 36.71 -5.74
C ILE A 958 13.24 37.34 -5.39
N THR A 959 12.81 37.25 -4.13
CA THR A 959 11.46 37.61 -3.65
C THR A 959 11.04 39.02 -4.06
N ASP A 960 11.88 40.03 -3.81
CA ASP A 960 11.58 41.41 -4.17
C ASP A 960 11.44 41.57 -5.69
N TRP A 961 12.36 41.00 -6.47
CA TRP A 961 12.33 41.09 -7.94
C TRP A 961 11.14 40.34 -8.55
N TYR A 962 10.72 39.21 -7.96
CA TYR A 962 9.53 38.48 -8.37
C TYR A 962 8.27 39.33 -8.13
N ASN A 963 8.13 39.88 -6.91
CA ASN A 963 6.97 40.69 -6.53
C ASN A 963 6.89 42.03 -7.29
N ASP A 964 8.02 42.66 -7.61
CA ASP A 964 8.09 43.88 -8.44
C ASP A 964 7.70 43.66 -9.91
N ASN A 965 7.61 42.40 -10.36
CA ASN A 965 7.44 42.04 -11.78
C ASN A 965 6.31 41.03 -12.04
N LEU A 966 5.37 40.88 -11.11
CA LEU A 966 4.16 40.06 -11.27
C LEU A 966 3.41 40.39 -12.57
N GLY A 967 2.86 39.34 -13.21
CA GLY A 967 2.09 39.43 -14.45
C GLY A 967 2.90 39.76 -15.70
N LYS A 968 4.23 39.79 -15.63
CA LYS A 968 5.14 40.03 -16.77
C LYS A 968 5.88 38.76 -17.19
N ARG A 969 6.36 38.78 -18.44
CA ARG A 969 7.37 37.83 -18.94
C ARG A 969 8.76 38.34 -18.55
N MET A 970 9.45 37.61 -17.70
CA MET A 970 10.72 38.02 -17.11
C MET A 970 11.82 37.04 -17.45
N SER A 971 13.02 37.57 -17.69
CA SER A 971 14.12 36.80 -18.25
C SER A 971 15.32 36.84 -17.32
N ILE A 972 15.90 35.68 -17.02
CA ILE A 972 17.07 35.55 -16.16
C ILE A 972 18.29 35.13 -16.99
N PHE A 973 19.37 35.88 -16.80
CA PHE A 973 20.68 35.67 -17.42
C PHE A 973 21.67 35.19 -16.36
N LEU A 974 22.27 34.03 -16.61
CA LEU A 974 23.26 33.39 -15.76
C LEU A 974 24.62 33.46 -16.46
N ARG A 975 25.67 33.91 -15.78
CA ARG A 975 27.02 33.97 -16.34
C ARG A 975 28.09 33.51 -15.35
N ASN A 976 28.99 32.65 -15.82
CA ASN A 976 30.20 32.24 -15.10
C ASN A 976 31.21 33.40 -15.00
N ASP A 977 31.76 33.66 -13.81
CA ASP A 977 32.83 34.66 -13.60
C ASP A 977 34.26 34.09 -13.66
N GLY A 978 34.40 32.76 -13.75
CA GLY A 978 35.68 32.04 -13.74
C GLY A 978 36.36 31.87 -15.10
N THR A 979 37.57 31.29 -15.08
CA THR A 979 38.31 30.92 -16.31
C THR A 979 37.84 29.57 -16.87
N TRP A 980 37.25 29.62 -18.05
CA TRP A 980 36.71 28.47 -18.79
C TRP A 980 37.75 27.40 -19.17
N ASN A 981 37.33 26.13 -19.21
CA ASN A 981 38.03 25.06 -19.90
C ASN A 981 37.08 24.23 -20.80
N GLU A 982 37.63 23.68 -21.88
CA GLU A 982 36.87 23.05 -22.97
C GLU A 982 36.18 21.71 -22.64
N TYR A 983 36.33 21.23 -21.39
CA TYR A 983 35.72 19.99 -20.90
C TYR A 983 34.49 20.23 -20.00
N GLN A 984 34.12 21.48 -19.74
CA GLN A 984 32.96 21.80 -18.91
C GLN A 984 31.62 21.54 -19.66
N SER A 985 30.71 20.82 -19.00
CA SER A 985 29.28 20.77 -19.33
C SER A 985 28.66 22.17 -19.29
N PRO A 986 27.44 22.39 -19.82
CA PRO A 986 26.61 23.52 -19.37
C PRO A 986 26.62 23.66 -17.84
N MET A 987 26.51 24.89 -17.34
CA MET A 987 26.67 25.21 -15.92
C MET A 987 25.61 24.54 -15.03
N PHE A 988 24.46 24.20 -15.58
CA PHE A 988 23.36 23.46 -14.98
C PHE A 988 22.69 22.64 -16.10
N GLU A 989 22.21 21.44 -15.82
CA GLU A 989 21.52 20.56 -16.79
C GLU A 989 20.09 20.27 -16.32
N ASP A 990 19.20 19.98 -17.27
CA ASP A 990 18.00 19.19 -17.04
C ASP A 990 18.37 17.70 -16.99
N ARG A 991 17.78 16.95 -16.05
CA ARG A 991 18.25 15.61 -15.67
C ARG A 991 17.79 14.51 -16.65
N GLU A 992 18.32 14.51 -17.87
CA GLU A 992 18.16 13.38 -18.79
C GLU A 992 19.09 12.20 -18.43
N GLY A 993 18.62 11.28 -17.57
CA GLY A 993 19.05 9.87 -17.66
C GLY A 993 19.80 9.22 -16.48
N THR A 994 19.41 9.45 -15.21
CA THR A 994 19.87 8.60 -14.09
C THR A 994 18.76 7.75 -13.42
N ARG A 995 19.19 6.67 -12.77
CA ARG A 995 18.52 5.36 -12.67
C ARG A 995 17.34 5.20 -11.70
N THR A 996 16.84 6.25 -11.05
CA THR A 996 15.98 6.10 -9.86
C THR A 996 14.47 6.10 -10.12
N GLY A 997 13.99 6.62 -11.26
CA GLY A 997 12.56 6.61 -11.59
C GLY A 997 11.67 7.43 -10.65
N ASP A 998 12.26 8.37 -9.92
CA ASP A 998 11.59 9.20 -8.91
C ASP A 998 11.17 10.56 -9.52
N PRO A 999 9.85 10.87 -9.58
CA PRO A 999 9.33 12.07 -10.20
C PRO A 999 9.48 13.37 -9.36
N GLU A 1000 10.03 13.34 -8.14
CA GLU A 1000 10.06 14.52 -7.27
C GLU A 1000 11.30 15.43 -7.41
N THR A 1001 12.27 15.12 -8.28
CA THR A 1001 13.52 15.90 -8.43
C THR A 1001 13.58 16.71 -9.73
N TYR A 1002 13.01 17.92 -9.68
CA TYR A 1002 12.89 18.86 -10.82
C TYR A 1002 14.17 19.68 -11.09
N GLY A 1003 14.34 20.12 -12.35
CA GLY A 1003 15.43 21.00 -12.81
C GLY A 1003 15.32 22.47 -12.34
N PRO A 1004 15.96 23.43 -13.05
CA PRO A 1004 15.91 24.85 -12.72
C PRO A 1004 14.47 25.36 -12.55
N ARG A 1005 14.16 26.08 -11.49
CA ARG A 1005 12.79 26.56 -11.22
C ARG A 1005 12.78 27.78 -10.30
N ILE A 1006 11.66 28.50 -10.29
CA ILE A 1006 11.33 29.39 -9.17
C ILE A 1006 10.43 28.58 -8.23
N VAL A 1007 10.82 28.48 -6.96
CA VAL A 1007 9.95 27.99 -5.88
C VAL A 1007 9.31 29.21 -5.23
N ILE A 1008 7.98 29.22 -5.14
CA ILE A 1008 7.21 30.27 -4.47
C ILE A 1008 6.48 29.70 -3.26
N ASP A 1009 6.52 30.43 -2.16
CA ASP A 1009 5.73 30.15 -0.96
C ASP A 1009 4.51 31.07 -0.97
N ILE A 1010 3.34 30.52 -1.29
CA ILE A 1010 2.10 31.29 -1.44
C ILE A 1010 1.53 31.56 -0.05
N LEU A 1011 1.28 32.84 0.26
CA LEU A 1011 0.69 33.27 1.53
C LEU A 1011 -0.68 32.61 1.75
N GLN A 1012 -0.78 31.70 2.72
CA GLN A 1012 -2.05 31.09 3.13
C GLN A 1012 -2.66 31.87 4.29
N CYS A 1013 -3.68 32.66 4.00
CA CYS A 1013 -4.53 33.30 5.00
C CYS A 1013 -5.68 32.37 5.38
N ASN A 1014 -6.21 32.51 6.59
CA ASN A 1014 -7.43 31.81 7.00
C ASN A 1014 -8.64 32.32 6.18
N THR A 1015 -9.82 31.76 6.43
CA THR A 1015 -11.07 32.16 5.76
C THR A 1015 -12.14 32.43 6.82
N PRO A 1016 -12.44 33.71 7.13
CA PRO A 1016 -11.98 34.93 6.44
C PRO A 1016 -10.49 35.21 6.67
N TRP A 1017 -9.88 36.02 5.80
CA TRP A 1017 -8.50 36.49 5.98
C TRP A 1017 -8.28 37.31 7.27
N ALA A 1018 -9.37 37.76 7.90
CA ALA A 1018 -9.38 38.53 9.14
C ALA A 1018 -9.46 37.67 10.41
N ASP A 1019 -9.90 36.41 10.31
CA ASP A 1019 -9.77 35.39 11.35
C ASP A 1019 -8.27 35.04 11.40
N ALA A 1020 -7.59 35.39 12.48
CA ALA A 1020 -6.13 35.36 12.57
C ALA A 1020 -5.61 34.24 13.47
N ASP A 1021 -6.40 33.82 14.47
CA ASP A 1021 -6.05 32.68 15.31
C ASP A 1021 -6.65 31.33 14.84
N GLY A 1022 -7.60 31.36 13.89
CA GLY A 1022 -8.14 30.21 13.19
C GLY A 1022 -9.32 29.53 13.90
N ASP A 1023 -9.99 30.21 14.84
CA ASP A 1023 -11.12 29.64 15.59
C ASP A 1023 -12.46 29.66 14.83
N GLY A 1024 -12.53 30.45 13.75
CA GLY A 1024 -13.66 30.55 12.83
C GLY A 1024 -14.57 31.76 13.04
N ASP A 1025 -14.30 32.64 14.00
CA ASP A 1025 -14.91 33.98 14.06
C ASP A 1025 -13.92 35.14 13.85
N VAL A 1026 -14.36 36.39 14.01
CA VAL A 1026 -13.52 37.58 13.80
C VAL A 1026 -13.79 38.57 14.92
N ASP A 1027 -12.85 38.68 15.85
CA ASP A 1027 -13.08 39.17 17.20
C ASP A 1027 -11.93 40.08 17.71
N MET A 1028 -11.83 40.30 19.03
CA MET A 1028 -10.82 41.12 19.67
C MET A 1028 -9.40 40.49 19.70
N ASP A 1029 -9.28 39.16 19.69
CA ASP A 1029 -7.99 38.48 19.67
C ASP A 1029 -7.36 38.54 18.26
N ASP A 1030 -8.17 38.44 17.20
CA ASP A 1030 -7.76 38.76 15.83
C ASP A 1030 -7.37 40.22 15.65
N PHE A 1031 -8.15 41.13 16.24
CA PHE A 1031 -7.83 42.55 16.22
C PHE A 1031 -6.52 42.84 16.94
N ALA A 1032 -6.19 42.07 17.99
CA ALA A 1032 -4.88 42.17 18.64
C ALA A 1032 -3.73 41.69 17.73
N MET A 1033 -3.97 40.73 16.83
CA MET A 1033 -3.02 40.37 15.78
C MET A 1033 -2.92 41.47 14.71
N PHE A 1034 -4.04 42.01 14.21
CA PHE A 1034 -4.05 43.15 13.29
C PHE A 1034 -3.27 44.35 13.85
N GLN A 1035 -3.43 44.66 15.13
CA GLN A 1035 -2.69 45.72 15.82
C GLN A 1035 -1.17 45.51 15.87
N ARG A 1036 -0.68 44.26 15.91
CA ARG A 1036 0.77 43.97 15.84
C ARG A 1036 1.33 44.24 14.45
N CYS A 1037 0.50 44.07 13.43
CA CYS A 1037 0.87 44.20 12.03
C CYS A 1037 0.76 45.63 11.49
N PHE A 1038 -0.03 46.49 12.15
CA PHE A 1038 -0.28 47.86 11.73
C PHE A 1038 1.01 48.70 11.59
N SER A 1039 1.45 48.92 10.35
CA SER A 1039 2.65 49.68 9.98
C SER A 1039 2.36 51.15 9.64
N GLY A 1040 1.08 51.50 9.45
CA GLY A 1040 0.65 52.87 9.18
C GLY A 1040 1.13 53.39 7.82
N SER A 1041 2.13 54.27 7.80
CA SER A 1041 2.72 54.79 6.55
C SER A 1041 4.01 54.10 6.14
N GLU A 1042 4.54 53.20 6.97
CA GLU A 1042 5.77 52.45 6.71
C GLU A 1042 5.44 51.10 6.06
N MET A 1043 6.37 50.57 5.25
CA MET A 1043 6.24 49.22 4.70
C MET A 1043 6.35 48.20 5.83
N LEU A 1044 5.68 47.04 5.69
CA LEU A 1044 5.91 45.89 6.57
C LEU A 1044 7.40 45.52 6.58
N SER A 1045 7.91 45.12 7.75
CA SER A 1045 9.28 44.60 7.89
C SER A 1045 9.44 43.31 7.09
N VAL A 1046 10.65 43.05 6.59
CA VAL A 1046 11.01 41.72 6.04
C VAL A 1046 10.86 40.61 7.09
N ASP A 1047 11.07 40.95 8.37
CA ASP A 1047 10.89 40.07 9.53
C ASP A 1047 9.50 40.21 10.19
N ALA A 1048 8.50 40.79 9.49
CA ALA A 1048 7.13 40.85 10.01
C ALA A 1048 6.54 39.44 10.11
N ASP A 1049 5.63 39.24 11.06
CA ASP A 1049 4.86 37.99 11.19
C ASP A 1049 4.22 37.63 9.84
N GLU A 1050 4.26 36.37 9.44
CA GLU A 1050 3.80 35.91 8.12
C GLU A 1050 2.33 36.32 7.90
N TYR A 1051 1.53 36.24 8.96
CA TYR A 1051 0.13 36.64 8.96
C TYR A 1051 -0.10 38.15 8.76
N CYS A 1052 0.89 39.01 9.01
CA CYS A 1052 0.74 40.44 8.78
C CYS A 1052 0.51 40.80 7.32
N ARG A 1053 0.96 39.95 6.39
CA ARG A 1053 0.72 40.14 4.95
C ARG A 1053 -0.72 39.79 4.56
N CYS A 1054 -1.45 39.00 5.36
CA CYS A 1054 -2.86 38.71 5.13
C CYS A 1054 -3.76 39.92 5.39
N PHE A 1055 -3.33 40.78 6.32
CA PHE A 1055 -4.00 42.03 6.63
C PHE A 1055 -3.74 43.16 5.62
N ASP A 1056 -2.74 43.07 4.73
CA ASP A 1056 -2.54 44.05 3.64
C ASP A 1056 -3.51 43.75 2.49
N ARG A 1057 -4.68 44.41 2.51
CA ARG A 1057 -5.82 44.08 1.63
C ARG A 1057 -5.84 44.84 0.34
N ASN A 1058 -5.10 45.94 0.25
CA ASN A 1058 -4.89 46.67 -1.00
C ASN A 1058 -3.57 46.29 -1.69
N SER A 1059 -2.76 45.42 -1.07
CA SER A 1059 -1.45 44.96 -1.54
C SER A 1059 -0.47 46.11 -1.79
N ASP A 1060 -0.51 47.17 -0.97
CA ASP A 1060 0.38 48.33 -1.08
C ASP A 1060 1.67 48.23 -0.23
N GLY A 1061 1.86 47.09 0.45
CA GLY A 1061 3.00 46.73 1.27
C GLY A 1061 2.90 47.19 2.73
N LYS A 1062 1.71 47.58 3.18
CA LYS A 1062 1.47 48.25 4.47
C LYS A 1062 0.17 47.74 5.08
N VAL A 1063 0.09 47.72 6.40
CA VAL A 1063 -1.18 47.52 7.12
C VAL A 1063 -1.55 48.84 7.78
N ASN A 1064 -2.60 49.48 7.26
CA ASN A 1064 -2.95 50.85 7.59
C ASN A 1064 -4.47 51.04 7.77
N ASN A 1065 -4.94 52.28 7.77
CA ASN A 1065 -6.36 52.59 8.00
C ASN A 1065 -7.28 52.10 6.87
N THR A 1066 -6.76 51.91 5.65
CA THR A 1066 -7.51 51.28 4.55
C THR A 1066 -7.78 49.81 4.84
N ASP A 1067 -6.79 49.11 5.36
CA ASP A 1067 -6.86 47.70 5.72
C ASP A 1067 -7.70 47.47 6.97
N LEU A 1068 -7.61 48.38 7.94
CA LEU A 1068 -8.44 48.38 9.13
C LEU A 1068 -9.94 48.46 8.76
N ALA A 1069 -10.30 49.30 7.78
CA ALA A 1069 -11.67 49.40 7.32
C ALA A 1069 -12.16 48.10 6.62
N ALA A 1070 -11.25 47.32 6.02
CA ALA A 1070 -11.57 46.01 5.49
C ALA A 1070 -11.69 44.96 6.61
N PHE A 1071 -10.87 45.06 7.66
CA PHE A 1071 -10.89 44.15 8.81
C PHE A 1071 -12.17 44.34 9.64
N GLU A 1072 -12.55 45.60 9.91
CA GLU A 1072 -13.81 45.95 10.59
C GLU A 1072 -15.05 45.47 9.83
N ALA A 1073 -14.97 45.31 8.50
CA ALA A 1073 -16.06 44.75 7.68
C ALA A 1073 -16.20 43.21 7.81
N CYS A 1074 -15.18 42.53 8.36
CA CYS A 1074 -15.21 41.10 8.63
C CYS A 1074 -15.68 40.74 10.05
N SER A 1075 -15.69 41.70 10.98
CA SER A 1075 -15.92 41.45 12.41
C SER A 1075 -17.28 40.82 12.73
N THR A 1076 -17.27 39.68 13.41
CA THR A 1076 -18.47 38.96 13.86
C THR A 1076 -18.63 38.93 15.39
N GLY A 1077 -17.51 38.94 16.11
CA GLY A 1077 -17.43 38.89 17.57
C GLY A 1077 -17.43 37.46 18.15
N PRO A 1078 -17.02 37.32 19.42
CA PRO A 1078 -16.64 36.04 20.01
C PRO A 1078 -17.75 34.99 20.01
N GLY A 1079 -17.45 33.81 19.50
CA GLY A 1079 -18.34 32.67 19.33
C GLY A 1079 -19.32 32.80 18.16
N VAL A 1080 -19.12 33.75 17.23
CA VAL A 1080 -20.02 34.01 16.09
C VAL A 1080 -19.33 33.65 14.78
N ILE A 1081 -19.36 32.36 14.45
CA ILE A 1081 -18.74 31.79 13.25
C ILE A 1081 -19.04 32.64 12.01
N TRP A 1082 -17.99 33.02 11.29
CA TRP A 1082 -18.08 33.87 10.12
C TRP A 1082 -18.81 33.21 8.95
N VAL A 1083 -19.50 34.05 8.18
CA VAL A 1083 -20.21 33.66 6.95
C VAL A 1083 -19.94 34.72 5.90
N SER A 1084 -19.42 34.29 4.74
CA SER A 1084 -19.09 35.14 3.59
C SER A 1084 -20.19 36.15 3.24
N SER A 1085 -19.77 37.39 3.01
CA SER A 1085 -20.63 38.53 2.72
C SER A 1085 -20.02 39.42 1.62
N PRO A 1086 -20.79 40.32 0.97
CA PRO A 1086 -20.22 41.23 -0.03
C PRO A 1086 -19.20 42.24 0.53
N GLU A 1087 -19.18 42.45 1.85
CA GLU A 1087 -18.31 43.41 2.55
C GLU A 1087 -17.06 42.72 3.13
N CYS A 1088 -17.16 41.43 3.45
CA CYS A 1088 -16.05 40.52 3.71
C CYS A 1088 -16.32 39.16 3.03
N PRO A 1089 -15.79 38.94 1.81
CA PRO A 1089 -16.10 37.78 0.96
C PRO A 1089 -15.30 36.52 1.31
#